data_AF-B1XJN1-F1
#
_entry.id   AF-B1XJN1-F1
#
_cell.length_a   1.000
_cell.length_b   1.000
_cell.length_c   1.000
_cell.angle_alpha   90.00
_cell.angle_beta   90.00
_cell.angle_gamma   90.00
#
_symmetry.space_group_name_H-M   'P 1'
#
loop_
_entity.id
_entity.type
_entity.pdbx_description
1 polymer ?
#
loop_
_entity_poly.entity_id
_entity_poly.type
_entity_poly.pdbx_seq_one_letter_code
_entity_poly.pdbx_strand_id
1 'polypeptide(L)'
;MRILVTGGAGFIGSHLIDRLMTEGHEVICLDNFYTGRKHNLLQWIGNPYFEMVRHDITEPIRLEVDQVYHLACPASPIHYQFNAIKTVKTNVMGTLNMLGLAKRVKARILLASTSEVYGDPEVHPQPETYHGNVNPIGIRSCYDDQTEILTDSGWVLFPELQPNQKVATLNEQNQVEYHLPDEFIIQPYLGHLLRFNNSKFDLCVTPNHKMYVRSKTGKLKFLQADEKRHWHSWKVITGAIFQGEELKTFTFGPPPLNAKVRFNTVFMDDWLEFLGYYLSEGCTHVRRRVRVVNGSNYDVADYNVLIAQENPEGRTKIAACLNRLGFKYFDSDHHQFRICSKQLAEILLPLGKSGEKYIPREYLRLSPRQSRILFDALIMGDGSQRGNCFTYYSKSKQLADNVQELALRCGFAASVVSHAVGRDLYRVNIRVAKDAALVEPEKVFYKGNVYCVNVKNHVVLVRRNGRVAFCGNCYDEGKRMAETLAFDYHRSNNVDIRVARIFNTYGPNMLPNDGRVVSNFIVQALQGKPLTVYGDGSQTRSFCYVSDLVEGLIRLMNQNFIGPVNLGNPDEYTILELAQTIQNMVNPDVEVAFEPLPQDDPRQRQPDITRAKTYLDWQPTVPLKVGLEKTIAYFRDRLAE
;
A
#
# COMPACT_ATOMS: atom_id res chain seq x y z
N MET A 1 -19.53 -31.94 27.14
CA MET A 1 -19.94 -31.75 25.71
C MET A 1 -18.71 -31.90 24.85
N ARG A 2 -18.87 -32.16 23.54
CA ARG A 2 -17.77 -32.15 22.55
C ARG A 2 -17.78 -30.81 21.81
N ILE A 3 -16.71 -30.02 21.98
CA ILE A 3 -16.68 -28.60 21.61
C ILE A 3 -15.56 -28.32 20.61
N LEU A 4 -15.90 -27.69 19.48
CA LEU A 4 -14.93 -27.20 18.51
C LEU A 4 -14.51 -25.76 18.82
N VAL A 5 -13.20 -25.48 18.86
CA VAL A 5 -12.65 -24.12 18.92
C VAL A 5 -11.78 -23.87 17.69
N THR A 6 -12.30 -23.11 16.72
CA THR A 6 -11.50 -22.72 15.54
C THR A 6 -10.64 -21.51 15.90
N GLY A 7 -9.35 -21.50 15.55
CA GLY A 7 -8.41 -20.47 16.00
C GLY A 7 -7.92 -20.70 17.43
N GLY A 8 -8.04 -21.94 17.92
CA GLY A 8 -7.77 -22.31 19.30
C GLY A 8 -6.31 -22.15 19.74
N ALA A 9 -5.35 -22.09 18.83
CA ALA A 9 -3.95 -21.80 19.17
C ALA A 9 -3.65 -20.29 19.19
N GLY A 10 -4.59 -19.45 18.79
CA GLY A 10 -4.53 -17.99 18.88
C GLY A 10 -4.75 -17.47 20.30
N PHE A 11 -4.50 -16.17 20.49
CA PHE A 11 -4.57 -15.46 21.79
C PHE A 11 -5.86 -15.78 22.58
N ILE A 12 -7.04 -15.40 22.10
CA ILE A 12 -8.31 -15.63 22.82
C ILE A 12 -8.67 -17.13 22.84
N GLY A 13 -8.35 -17.84 21.76
CA GLY A 13 -8.68 -19.26 21.59
C GLY A 13 -8.04 -20.18 22.61
N SER A 14 -6.78 -19.93 23.00
CA SER A 14 -6.09 -20.79 23.97
C SER A 14 -6.68 -20.64 25.37
N HIS A 15 -6.94 -19.40 25.83
CA HIS A 15 -7.57 -19.14 27.13
C HIS A 15 -8.99 -19.73 27.21
N LEU A 16 -9.73 -19.72 26.10
CA LEU A 16 -11.02 -20.39 26.02
C LEU A 16 -10.86 -21.92 26.14
N ILE A 17 -9.90 -22.52 25.44
CA ILE A 17 -9.60 -23.96 25.57
C ILE A 17 -9.22 -24.30 27.01
N ASP A 18 -8.33 -23.54 27.65
CA ASP A 18 -7.94 -23.76 29.05
C ASP A 18 -9.15 -23.79 29.98
N ARG A 19 -10.08 -22.85 29.80
CA ARG A 19 -11.32 -22.79 30.58
C ARG A 19 -12.26 -23.97 30.30
N LEU A 20 -12.49 -24.32 29.03
CA LEU A 20 -13.36 -25.44 28.64
C LEU A 20 -12.81 -26.80 29.08
N MET A 21 -11.49 -27.00 29.00
CA MET A 21 -10.82 -28.20 29.51
C MET A 21 -10.92 -28.30 31.03
N THR A 22 -10.78 -27.17 31.74
CA THR A 22 -10.97 -27.10 33.20
C THR A 22 -12.41 -27.40 33.63
N GLU A 23 -13.40 -27.04 32.80
CA GLU A 23 -14.81 -27.40 33.00
C GLU A 23 -15.15 -28.85 32.59
N GLY A 24 -14.17 -29.64 32.15
CA GLY A 24 -14.33 -31.07 31.87
C GLY A 24 -15.01 -31.40 30.53
N HIS A 25 -14.98 -30.47 29.56
CA HIS A 25 -15.46 -30.75 28.20
C HIS A 25 -14.43 -31.51 27.37
N GLU A 26 -14.89 -32.22 26.34
CA GLU A 26 -14.03 -32.73 25.28
C GLU A 26 -13.85 -31.60 24.25
N VAL A 27 -12.60 -31.24 23.94
CA VAL A 27 -12.29 -30.03 23.15
C VAL A 27 -11.45 -30.38 21.92
N ILE A 28 -11.96 -30.01 20.75
CA ILE A 28 -11.25 -30.08 19.48
C ILE A 28 -10.71 -28.68 19.16
N CYS A 29 -9.39 -28.51 19.24
CA CYS A 29 -8.71 -27.34 18.71
C CYS A 29 -8.52 -27.48 17.21
N LEU A 30 -8.94 -26.47 16.44
CA LEU A 30 -8.76 -26.44 14.99
C LEU A 30 -8.06 -25.15 14.54
N ASP A 31 -6.84 -25.26 14.05
CA ASP A 31 -5.98 -24.10 13.76
C ASP A 31 -5.00 -24.39 12.60
N ASN A 32 -4.67 -23.38 11.78
CA ASN A 32 -3.68 -23.51 10.70
C ASN A 32 -2.26 -23.03 11.11
N PHE A 33 -2.15 -22.42 12.30
CA PHE A 33 -0.98 -21.74 12.86
C PHE A 33 -0.53 -20.49 12.09
N TYR A 34 -1.45 -19.77 11.46
CA TYR A 34 -1.15 -18.50 10.78
C TYR A 34 -0.73 -17.39 11.78
N THR A 35 -1.52 -17.19 12.84
CA THR A 35 -1.15 -16.35 14.00
C THR A 35 -1.05 -17.13 15.30
N GLY A 36 -1.71 -18.29 15.40
CA GLY A 36 -1.67 -19.17 16.55
C GLY A 36 -0.32 -19.84 16.77
N ARG A 37 -0.03 -20.22 18.03
CA ARG A 37 1.21 -20.91 18.42
C ARG A 37 0.86 -22.21 19.14
N LYS A 38 1.37 -23.35 18.64
CA LYS A 38 1.21 -24.66 19.29
C LYS A 38 1.66 -24.66 20.76
N HIS A 39 2.65 -23.82 21.11
CA HIS A 39 3.12 -23.65 22.49
C HIS A 39 1.97 -23.35 23.47
N ASN A 40 0.99 -22.53 23.08
CA ASN A 40 -0.14 -22.09 23.90
C ASN A 40 -1.07 -23.23 24.37
N LEU A 41 -0.88 -24.46 23.86
CA LEU A 41 -1.74 -25.62 24.07
C LEU A 41 -0.96 -26.86 24.56
N LEU A 42 0.35 -26.74 24.82
CA LEU A 42 1.22 -27.88 25.17
C LEU A 42 0.72 -28.64 26.41
N GLN A 43 0.16 -27.93 27.38
CA GLN A 43 -0.44 -28.47 28.61
C GLN A 43 -1.57 -29.48 28.37
N TRP A 44 -2.23 -29.45 27.21
CA TRP A 44 -3.32 -30.37 26.86
C TRP A 44 -2.92 -31.48 25.89
N ILE A 45 -1.71 -31.42 25.30
CA ILE A 45 -1.26 -32.43 24.33
C ILE A 45 -1.10 -33.80 25.02
N GLY A 46 -1.88 -34.78 24.56
CA GLY A 46 -1.92 -36.13 25.13
C GLY A 46 -3.02 -36.35 26.17
N ASN A 47 -3.80 -35.33 26.52
CA ASN A 47 -5.04 -35.51 27.30
C ASN A 47 -6.09 -36.23 26.43
N PRO A 48 -6.76 -37.30 26.92
CA PRO A 48 -7.73 -38.06 26.13
C PRO A 48 -8.98 -37.26 25.72
N TYR A 49 -9.26 -36.13 26.38
CA TYR A 49 -10.36 -35.22 26.05
C TYR A 49 -9.93 -34.04 25.16
N PHE A 50 -8.68 -34.00 24.68
CA PHE A 50 -8.17 -32.93 23.82
C PHE A 50 -7.68 -33.45 22.46
N GLU A 51 -8.27 -32.94 21.38
CA GLU A 51 -7.86 -33.22 20.01
C GLU A 51 -7.32 -31.93 19.35
N MET A 52 -6.18 -32.00 18.67
CA MET A 52 -5.60 -30.86 17.94
C MET A 52 -5.49 -31.17 16.45
N VAL A 53 -6.33 -30.52 15.66
CA VAL A 53 -6.44 -30.71 14.21
C VAL A 53 -5.81 -29.51 13.49
N ARG A 54 -4.72 -29.75 12.74
CA ARG A 54 -4.15 -28.71 11.88
C ARG A 54 -4.98 -28.60 10.59
N HIS A 55 -5.86 -27.62 10.51
CA HIS A 55 -6.77 -27.44 9.38
C HIS A 55 -7.04 -25.96 9.10
N ASP A 56 -7.28 -25.64 7.83
CA ASP A 56 -7.67 -24.30 7.42
C ASP A 56 -9.17 -24.25 7.14
N ILE A 57 -9.89 -23.46 7.93
CA ILE A 57 -11.35 -23.38 7.87
C ILE A 57 -11.92 -22.91 6.53
N THR A 58 -11.14 -22.34 5.61
CA THR A 58 -11.65 -22.07 4.24
C THR A 58 -11.98 -23.35 3.49
N GLU A 59 -11.42 -24.47 3.90
CA GLU A 59 -11.74 -25.82 3.40
C GLU A 59 -12.75 -26.51 4.33
N PRO A 60 -13.71 -27.30 3.78
CA PRO A 60 -14.71 -27.99 4.58
C PRO A 60 -14.10 -29.12 5.43
N ILE A 61 -14.69 -29.35 6.60
CA ILE A 61 -14.34 -30.47 7.49
C ILE A 61 -15.62 -31.09 8.07
N ARG A 62 -15.56 -32.38 8.44
CA ARG A 62 -16.67 -33.11 9.08
C ARG A 62 -16.21 -33.58 10.46
N LEU A 63 -16.85 -33.05 11.50
CA LEU A 63 -16.64 -33.37 12.91
C LEU A 63 -18.00 -33.55 13.58
N GLU A 64 -18.10 -34.44 14.57
CA GLU A 64 -19.29 -34.58 15.42
C GLU A 64 -19.05 -33.76 16.70
N VAL A 65 -19.85 -32.73 16.95
CA VAL A 65 -19.69 -31.74 18.04
C VAL A 65 -21.04 -31.17 18.48
N ASP A 66 -21.14 -30.75 19.74
CA ASP A 66 -22.32 -30.11 20.34
C ASP A 66 -22.29 -28.58 20.21
N GLN A 67 -21.08 -27.99 20.29
CA GLN A 67 -20.85 -26.54 20.25
C GLN A 67 -19.65 -26.18 19.36
N VAL A 68 -19.71 -25.00 18.75
CA VAL A 68 -18.64 -24.43 17.91
C VAL A 68 -18.34 -22.99 18.33
N TYR A 69 -17.14 -22.73 18.87
CA TYR A 69 -16.61 -21.38 19.06
C TYR A 69 -15.74 -21.00 17.85
N HIS A 70 -16.25 -20.10 17.03
CA HIS A 70 -15.64 -19.73 15.75
C HIS A 70 -14.80 -18.45 15.88
N LEU A 71 -13.52 -18.61 16.25
CA LEU A 71 -12.56 -17.53 16.56
C LEU A 71 -11.41 -17.37 15.53
N ALA A 72 -11.41 -18.13 14.42
CA ALA A 72 -10.22 -18.32 13.57
C ALA A 72 -9.82 -17.16 12.64
N CYS A 73 -10.52 -16.02 12.67
CA CYS A 73 -10.11 -14.85 11.89
C CYS A 73 -9.08 -14.01 12.66
N PRO A 74 -7.95 -13.60 12.04
CA PRO A 74 -7.04 -12.64 12.65
C PRO A 74 -7.76 -11.31 12.98
N ALA A 75 -7.37 -10.69 14.10
CA ALA A 75 -8.00 -9.46 14.62
C ALA A 75 -6.98 -8.33 14.90
N SER A 76 -5.69 -8.55 14.66
CA SER A 76 -4.64 -7.53 14.72
C SER A 76 -4.48 -6.87 13.34
N PRO A 77 -4.34 -5.52 13.25
CA PRO A 77 -4.19 -4.80 11.99
C PRO A 77 -3.10 -5.38 11.08
N ILE A 78 -1.90 -5.58 11.64
CA ILE A 78 -0.75 -6.12 10.91
C ILE A 78 -1.09 -7.47 10.28
N HIS A 79 -1.82 -8.34 10.98
CA HIS A 79 -2.11 -9.70 10.52
C HIS A 79 -3.31 -9.81 9.58
N TYR A 80 -4.35 -8.98 9.75
CA TYR A 80 -5.50 -8.99 8.86
C TYR A 80 -5.26 -8.19 7.56
N GLN A 81 -4.42 -7.15 7.61
CA GLN A 81 -4.01 -6.38 6.42
C GLN A 81 -2.99 -7.14 5.57
N PHE A 82 -2.14 -7.99 6.18
CA PHE A 82 -1.12 -8.78 5.46
C PHE A 82 -1.69 -9.63 4.33
N ASN A 83 -2.88 -10.22 4.51
CA ASN A 83 -3.57 -10.92 3.43
C ASN A 83 -5.09 -10.73 3.54
N ALA A 84 -5.58 -9.61 3.00
CA ALA A 84 -6.98 -9.24 3.05
C ALA A 84 -7.88 -10.27 2.35
N ILE A 85 -7.49 -10.84 1.21
CA ILE A 85 -8.30 -11.87 0.52
C ILE A 85 -8.42 -13.14 1.34
N LYS A 86 -7.32 -13.64 1.94
CA LYS A 86 -7.39 -14.79 2.84
C LYS A 86 -8.26 -14.46 4.04
N THR A 87 -8.13 -13.28 4.63
CA THR A 87 -8.95 -12.89 5.79
C THR A 87 -10.44 -12.78 5.43
N VAL A 88 -10.80 -12.26 4.25
CA VAL A 88 -12.19 -12.30 3.76
C VAL A 88 -12.66 -13.74 3.51
N LYS A 89 -11.84 -14.61 2.90
CA LYS A 89 -12.16 -16.05 2.77
C LYS A 89 -12.37 -16.70 4.13
N THR A 90 -11.56 -16.37 5.14
CA THR A 90 -11.69 -16.88 6.51
C THR A 90 -13.00 -16.42 7.17
N ASN A 91 -13.42 -15.16 7.00
CA ASN A 91 -14.71 -14.68 7.50
C ASN A 91 -15.93 -15.12 6.67
N VAL A 92 -15.77 -15.44 5.38
CA VAL A 92 -16.91 -15.80 4.51
C VAL A 92 -16.99 -17.32 4.31
N MET A 93 -15.99 -17.93 3.66
CA MET A 93 -15.96 -19.38 3.43
C MET A 93 -15.79 -20.15 4.74
N GLY A 94 -14.95 -19.64 5.65
CA GLY A 94 -14.76 -20.25 6.96
C GLY A 94 -16.04 -20.27 7.80
N THR A 95 -16.72 -19.13 7.91
CA THR A 95 -18.03 -19.06 8.57
C THR A 95 -19.08 -19.91 7.87
N LEU A 96 -19.12 -19.94 6.53
CA LEU A 96 -20.02 -20.81 5.75
C LEU A 96 -19.80 -22.30 6.05
N ASN A 97 -18.53 -22.75 6.09
CA ASN A 97 -18.18 -24.13 6.42
C ASN A 97 -18.57 -24.49 7.85
N MET A 98 -18.35 -23.59 8.82
CA MET A 98 -18.71 -23.82 10.22
C MET A 98 -20.23 -23.78 10.47
N LEU A 99 -20.97 -22.89 9.78
CA LEU A 99 -22.44 -22.88 9.80
C LEU A 99 -23.02 -24.14 9.14
N GLY A 100 -22.43 -24.59 8.03
CA GLY A 100 -22.78 -25.85 7.38
C GLY A 100 -22.53 -27.08 8.26
N LEU A 101 -21.41 -27.10 8.98
CA LEU A 101 -21.10 -28.10 10.00
C LEU A 101 -22.14 -28.07 11.13
N ALA A 102 -22.36 -26.91 11.74
CA ALA A 102 -23.32 -26.74 12.84
C ALA A 102 -24.74 -27.17 12.45
N LYS A 103 -25.20 -26.78 11.25
CA LYS A 103 -26.46 -27.25 10.66
C LYS A 103 -26.55 -28.78 10.54
N ARG A 104 -25.47 -29.43 10.09
CA ARG A 104 -25.43 -30.89 9.87
C ARG A 104 -25.59 -31.66 11.19
N VAL A 105 -24.89 -31.24 12.24
CA VAL A 105 -24.86 -31.95 13.54
C VAL A 105 -25.82 -31.37 14.58
N LYS A 106 -26.56 -30.31 14.24
CA LYS A 106 -27.43 -29.51 15.14
C LYS A 106 -26.67 -28.87 16.30
N ALA A 107 -25.39 -28.53 16.11
CA ALA A 107 -24.59 -27.81 17.10
C ALA A 107 -25.01 -26.35 17.23
N ARG A 108 -24.80 -25.79 18.43
CA ARG A 108 -24.83 -24.34 18.66
C ARG A 108 -23.51 -23.72 18.23
N ILE A 109 -23.55 -22.56 17.56
CA ILE A 109 -22.36 -21.88 17.05
C ILE A 109 -22.28 -20.43 17.53
N LEU A 110 -21.13 -20.06 18.10
CA LEU A 110 -20.77 -18.68 18.42
C LEU A 110 -19.78 -18.15 17.39
N LEU A 111 -20.14 -17.07 16.71
CA LEU A 111 -19.28 -16.30 15.82
C LEU A 111 -18.59 -15.17 16.60
N ALA A 112 -17.25 -15.11 16.55
CA ALA A 112 -16.49 -13.94 16.99
C ALA A 112 -16.41 -12.89 15.87
N SER A 113 -17.36 -11.96 15.94
CA SER A 113 -17.26 -10.66 15.30
C SER A 113 -16.36 -9.73 16.13
N THR A 114 -16.20 -8.49 15.69
CA THR A 114 -15.31 -7.49 16.31
C THR A 114 -15.94 -6.10 16.24
N SER A 115 -15.47 -5.15 17.04
CA SER A 115 -15.86 -3.74 16.95
C SER A 115 -15.67 -3.11 15.55
N GLU A 116 -14.89 -3.73 14.66
CA GLU A 116 -14.76 -3.29 13.25
C GLU A 116 -16.07 -3.25 12.47
N VAL A 117 -17.11 -4.00 12.89
CA VAL A 117 -18.46 -3.89 12.27
C VAL A 117 -19.12 -2.53 12.51
N TYR A 118 -18.55 -1.70 13.38
CA TYR A 118 -18.98 -0.31 13.59
C TYR A 118 -18.23 0.70 12.70
N GLY A 119 -17.07 0.34 12.15
CA GLY A 119 -16.27 1.16 11.24
C GLY A 119 -15.72 2.43 11.89
N ASP A 120 -16.09 3.58 11.32
CA ASP A 120 -15.89 4.93 11.87
C ASP A 120 -17.19 5.43 12.53
N PRO A 121 -17.57 4.94 13.72
CA PRO A 121 -18.87 5.22 14.30
C PRO A 121 -19.10 6.71 14.54
N GLU A 122 -20.33 7.17 14.24
CA GLU A 122 -20.80 8.53 14.54
C GLU A 122 -21.47 8.64 15.93
N VAL A 123 -21.61 7.53 16.64
CA VAL A 123 -22.33 7.40 17.92
C VAL A 123 -21.41 6.79 18.97
N HIS A 124 -21.33 7.43 20.14
CA HIS A 124 -20.50 7.03 21.29
C HIS A 124 -21.34 7.05 22.59
N PRO A 125 -21.29 5.99 23.42
CA PRO A 125 -20.71 4.67 23.15
C PRO A 125 -21.37 3.98 21.94
N GLN A 126 -20.82 2.84 21.48
CA GLN A 126 -21.36 2.07 20.37
C GLN A 126 -22.39 1.03 20.85
N PRO A 127 -23.73 1.24 20.69
CA PRO A 127 -24.74 0.22 20.98
C PRO A 127 -24.86 -0.81 19.86
N GLU A 128 -25.31 -2.02 20.16
CA GLU A 128 -25.50 -3.06 19.13
C GLU A 128 -26.65 -2.77 18.15
N THR A 129 -27.50 -1.78 18.48
CA THR A 129 -28.50 -1.20 17.56
C THR A 129 -27.87 -0.29 16.50
N TYR A 130 -26.62 0.14 16.67
CA TYR A 130 -25.90 0.88 15.63
C TYR A 130 -25.54 -0.07 14.48
N HIS A 131 -25.95 0.28 13.27
CA HIS A 131 -25.77 -0.55 12.06
C HIS A 131 -24.34 -0.46 11.45
N GLY A 132 -23.48 0.34 12.09
CA GLY A 132 -22.10 0.62 11.68
C GLY A 132 -22.00 1.68 10.58
N ASN A 133 -20.94 2.49 10.66
CA ASN A 133 -20.46 3.32 9.55
C ASN A 133 -19.25 2.62 8.91
N VAL A 134 -19.52 1.41 8.39
CA VAL A 134 -18.56 0.60 7.64
C VAL A 134 -18.80 0.83 6.17
N ASN A 135 -17.73 1.07 5.40
CA ASN A 135 -17.81 1.10 3.94
C ASN A 135 -17.73 -0.35 3.41
N PRO A 136 -18.82 -0.94 2.90
CA PRO A 136 -18.87 -2.35 2.54
C PRO A 136 -18.06 -2.72 1.28
N ILE A 137 -17.50 -1.74 0.58
CA ILE A 137 -16.86 -1.97 -0.71
C ILE A 137 -15.44 -1.36 -0.81
N GLY A 138 -14.88 -0.96 0.34
CA GLY A 138 -13.44 -0.73 0.52
C GLY A 138 -12.63 -2.02 0.30
N ILE A 139 -11.56 -1.91 -0.49
CA ILE A 139 -10.96 -2.98 -1.34
C ILE A 139 -12.06 -3.81 -2.03
N ARG A 140 -12.32 -3.61 -3.31
CA ARG A 140 -11.27 -3.61 -4.33
C ARG A 140 -11.25 -2.34 -5.18
N SER A 141 -10.16 -1.58 -5.06
CA SER A 141 -9.87 -0.43 -5.94
C SER A 141 -9.31 -0.92 -7.27
N CYS A 142 -10.19 -1.52 -8.06
CA CYS A 142 -9.84 -2.11 -9.34
C CYS A 142 -9.90 -1.09 -10.48
N TYR A 143 -8.94 -1.18 -11.40
CA TYR A 143 -8.78 -0.40 -12.62
C TYR A 143 -9.08 -1.25 -13.86
N ASP A 144 -9.33 -0.62 -15.01
CA ASP A 144 -9.40 -1.32 -16.30
C ASP A 144 -8.03 -1.78 -16.84
N ASP A 145 -8.08 -2.62 -17.87
CA ASP A 145 -6.92 -3.18 -18.58
C ASP A 145 -6.00 -2.12 -19.23
N GLN A 146 -6.54 -0.93 -19.51
CA GLN A 146 -5.84 0.19 -20.13
C GLN A 146 -5.20 1.16 -19.12
N THR A 147 -5.30 0.89 -17.82
CA THR A 147 -4.60 1.67 -16.81
C THR A 147 -3.16 1.17 -16.63
N GLU A 148 -2.22 2.10 -16.58
CA GLU A 148 -0.80 1.87 -16.36
C GLU A 148 -0.42 2.25 -14.92
N ILE A 149 0.59 1.59 -14.37
CA ILE A 149 1.16 1.86 -13.05
C ILE A 149 2.64 2.22 -13.18
N LEU A 150 3.13 3.16 -12.37
CA LEU A 150 4.56 3.50 -12.39
C LEU A 150 5.33 2.46 -11.56
N THR A 151 6.36 1.87 -12.17
CA THR A 151 7.30 0.96 -11.50
C THR A 151 8.69 1.57 -11.38
N ASP A 152 9.56 0.92 -10.61
CA ASP A 152 10.98 1.25 -10.52
C ASP A 152 11.73 1.05 -11.85
N SER A 153 11.11 0.38 -12.83
CA SER A 153 11.56 0.25 -14.23
C SER A 153 10.88 1.20 -15.23
N GLY A 154 9.82 1.90 -14.85
CA GLY A 154 9.03 2.80 -15.72
C GLY A 154 7.53 2.47 -15.69
N TRP A 155 6.75 3.10 -16.57
CA TRP A 155 5.32 2.84 -16.72
C TRP A 155 5.08 1.47 -17.40
N VAL A 156 4.18 0.67 -16.83
CA VAL A 156 3.70 -0.60 -17.42
C VAL A 156 2.19 -0.67 -17.36
N LEU A 157 1.55 -1.34 -18.31
CA LEU A 157 0.12 -1.67 -18.22
C LEU A 157 -0.10 -2.60 -17.02
N PHE A 158 -1.20 -2.44 -16.28
CA PHE A 158 -1.55 -3.36 -15.19
C PHE A 158 -1.56 -4.85 -15.60
N PRO A 159 -2.09 -5.25 -16.78
CA PRO A 159 -1.95 -6.60 -17.32
C PRO A 159 -0.51 -7.12 -17.50
N GLU A 160 0.48 -6.23 -17.64
CA GLU A 160 1.88 -6.54 -17.97
C GLU A 160 2.81 -6.47 -16.75
N LEU A 161 2.31 -5.99 -15.61
CA LEU A 161 3.05 -5.81 -14.37
C LEU A 161 3.58 -7.15 -13.83
N GLN A 162 4.89 -7.23 -13.59
CA GLN A 162 5.58 -8.45 -13.16
C GLN A 162 5.71 -8.55 -11.63
N PRO A 163 5.67 -9.77 -11.05
CA PRO A 163 5.71 -9.97 -9.60
C PRO A 163 6.93 -9.40 -8.86
N ASN A 164 8.02 -9.13 -9.56
CA ASN A 164 9.29 -8.62 -9.01
C ASN A 164 9.49 -7.10 -9.18
N GLN A 165 8.58 -6.40 -9.86
CA GLN A 165 8.68 -4.95 -10.05
C GLN A 165 8.15 -4.19 -8.84
N LYS A 166 8.89 -3.18 -8.38
CA LYS A 166 8.41 -2.29 -7.32
C LYS A 166 7.53 -1.21 -7.93
N VAL A 167 6.34 -0.99 -7.38
CA VAL A 167 5.42 0.06 -7.81
C VAL A 167 5.63 1.34 -7.00
N ALA A 168 5.41 2.48 -7.63
CA ALA A 168 5.49 3.79 -6.99
C ALA A 168 4.25 4.04 -6.11
N THR A 169 4.48 4.34 -4.84
CA THR A 169 3.46 4.61 -3.83
C THR A 169 3.65 5.99 -3.20
N LEU A 170 2.59 6.55 -2.62
CA LEU A 170 2.66 7.83 -1.90
C LEU A 170 2.64 7.58 -0.38
N ASN A 171 3.51 8.26 0.37
CA ASN A 171 3.42 8.31 1.83
C ASN A 171 2.62 9.54 2.31
N GLU A 172 2.36 9.61 3.62
CA GLU A 172 1.56 10.69 4.24
C GLU A 172 2.19 12.08 4.06
N GLN A 173 3.52 12.14 3.93
CA GLN A 173 4.30 13.35 3.68
C GLN A 173 4.30 13.76 2.19
N ASN A 174 3.45 13.14 1.37
CA ASN A 174 3.34 13.36 -0.07
C ASN A 174 4.64 13.04 -0.84
N GLN A 175 5.44 12.12 -0.32
CA GLN A 175 6.68 11.64 -0.95
C GLN A 175 6.47 10.30 -1.65
N VAL A 176 7.19 10.09 -2.76
CA VAL A 176 7.09 8.86 -3.55
C VAL A 176 8.10 7.83 -3.08
N GLU A 177 7.58 6.67 -2.68
CA GLU A 177 8.32 5.47 -2.29
C GLU A 177 8.12 4.37 -3.36
N TYR A 178 8.99 3.35 -3.36
CA TYR A 178 8.88 2.21 -4.28
C TYR A 178 8.77 0.90 -3.51
N HIS A 179 7.58 0.31 -3.50
CA HIS A 179 7.26 -0.91 -2.77
C HIS A 179 7.05 -2.09 -3.71
N LEU A 180 7.53 -3.27 -3.33
CA LEU A 180 7.12 -4.50 -4.00
C LEU A 180 5.65 -4.75 -3.64
N PRO A 181 4.74 -5.01 -4.60
CA PRO A 181 3.37 -5.38 -4.27
C PRO A 181 3.30 -6.65 -3.42
N ASP A 182 2.50 -6.60 -2.35
CA ASP A 182 2.23 -7.76 -1.49
C ASP A 182 1.30 -8.78 -2.19
N GLU A 183 0.44 -8.29 -3.09
CA GLU A 183 -0.50 -9.10 -3.88
C GLU A 183 -0.80 -8.42 -5.23
N PHE A 184 -1.00 -9.24 -6.27
CA PHE A 184 -1.49 -8.84 -7.59
C PHE A 184 -2.92 -9.34 -7.77
N ILE A 185 -3.84 -8.43 -8.05
CA ILE A 185 -5.27 -8.72 -8.11
C ILE A 185 -5.73 -8.63 -9.55
N ILE A 186 -6.22 -9.75 -10.11
CA ILE A 186 -6.80 -9.84 -11.46
C ILE A 186 -8.15 -10.54 -11.33
N GLN A 187 -9.24 -9.88 -11.72
CA GLN A 187 -10.60 -10.43 -11.59
C GLN A 187 -11.46 -10.16 -12.82
N PRO A 188 -12.22 -11.15 -13.33
CA PRO A 188 -13.18 -10.90 -14.41
C PRO A 188 -14.29 -9.96 -13.93
N TYR A 189 -14.65 -9.00 -14.77
CA TYR A 189 -15.69 -8.00 -14.53
C TYR A 189 -16.60 -7.88 -15.75
N LEU A 190 -17.90 -7.79 -15.49
CA LEU A 190 -18.94 -7.55 -16.48
C LEU A 190 -19.93 -6.54 -15.88
N GLY A 191 -19.95 -5.31 -16.39
CA GLY A 191 -20.76 -4.24 -15.80
C GLY A 191 -20.37 -2.85 -16.31
N HIS A 192 -20.70 -1.82 -15.54
CA HIS A 192 -20.30 -0.45 -15.85
C HIS A 192 -19.20 0.01 -14.90
N LEU A 193 -18.04 0.36 -15.46
CA LEU A 193 -17.01 1.13 -14.77
C LEU A 193 -17.42 2.60 -14.72
N LEU A 194 -16.83 3.33 -13.76
CA LEU A 194 -16.92 4.78 -13.66
C LEU A 194 -15.63 5.40 -14.17
N ARG A 195 -15.75 6.26 -15.16
CA ARG A 195 -14.63 6.98 -15.75
C ARG A 195 -14.67 8.45 -15.35
N PHE A 196 -13.71 8.84 -14.53
CA PHE A 196 -13.42 10.24 -14.20
C PHE A 196 -12.32 10.74 -15.12
N ASN A 197 -12.63 11.64 -16.04
CA ASN A 197 -11.64 12.17 -16.98
C ASN A 197 -11.75 13.69 -17.18
N ASN A 198 -10.61 14.34 -17.36
CA ASN A 198 -10.53 15.66 -17.96
C ASN A 198 -9.14 15.85 -18.59
N SER A 199 -8.75 17.10 -18.91
CA SER A 199 -7.43 17.39 -19.47
C SER A 199 -6.26 17.12 -18.51
N LYS A 200 -6.52 16.92 -17.22
CA LYS A 200 -5.50 16.83 -16.15
C LYS A 200 -5.23 15.40 -15.67
N PHE A 201 -6.25 14.55 -15.62
CA PHE A 201 -6.20 13.14 -15.18
C PHE A 201 -7.24 12.30 -15.96
N ASP A 202 -7.10 10.97 -15.96
CA ASP A 202 -8.05 10.01 -16.52
C ASP A 202 -7.97 8.76 -15.62
N LEU A 203 -9.10 8.32 -15.09
CA LEU A 203 -9.23 7.15 -14.22
C LEU A 203 -10.49 6.41 -14.64
N CYS A 204 -10.36 5.13 -15.00
CA CYS A 204 -11.49 4.26 -15.30
C CYS A 204 -11.46 3.10 -14.31
N VAL A 205 -12.46 3.08 -13.42
CA VAL A 205 -12.40 2.32 -12.18
C VAL A 205 -13.73 1.63 -11.89
N THR A 206 -13.72 0.58 -11.08
CA THR A 206 -14.96 -0.05 -10.62
C THR A 206 -15.79 0.93 -9.77
N PRO A 207 -17.14 0.82 -9.73
CA PRO A 207 -17.99 1.71 -8.93
C PRO A 207 -17.58 1.83 -7.45
N ASN A 208 -17.01 0.77 -6.89
CA ASN A 208 -16.54 0.70 -5.52
C ASN A 208 -15.12 1.27 -5.25
N HIS A 209 -14.45 1.82 -6.25
CA HIS A 209 -13.05 2.21 -6.14
C HIS A 209 -12.84 3.41 -5.19
N LYS A 210 -11.86 3.31 -4.28
CA LYS A 210 -11.56 4.39 -3.33
C LYS A 210 -10.61 5.44 -3.93
N MET A 211 -11.21 6.51 -4.45
CA MET A 211 -10.54 7.71 -4.95
C MET A 211 -9.77 8.42 -3.83
N TYR A 212 -8.45 8.62 -3.99
CA TYR A 212 -7.67 9.41 -3.03
C TYR A 212 -7.74 10.90 -3.39
N VAL A 213 -8.42 11.68 -2.55
CA VAL A 213 -8.88 13.02 -2.91
C VAL A 213 -8.66 14.04 -1.80
N ARG A 214 -8.40 15.29 -2.20
CA ARG A 214 -8.34 16.45 -1.33
C ARG A 214 -9.67 17.20 -1.33
N SER A 215 -10.16 17.54 -0.15
CA SER A 215 -11.32 18.42 0.04
C SER A 215 -10.98 19.88 -0.30
N LYS A 216 -12.01 20.74 -0.40
CA LYS A 216 -11.81 22.21 -0.45
C LYS A 216 -11.02 22.75 0.76
N THR A 217 -11.10 22.09 1.91
CA THR A 217 -10.38 22.44 3.15
C THR A 217 -8.97 21.86 3.24
N GLY A 218 -8.45 21.25 2.17
CA GLY A 218 -7.07 20.75 2.10
C GLY A 218 -6.85 19.34 2.69
N LYS A 219 -7.85 18.77 3.37
CA LYS A 219 -7.78 17.43 3.98
C LYS A 219 -7.84 16.34 2.93
N LEU A 220 -6.93 15.37 3.00
CA LEU A 220 -6.96 14.15 2.20
C LEU A 220 -7.97 13.15 2.76
N LYS A 221 -8.66 12.44 1.88
CA LYS A 221 -9.65 11.40 2.19
C LYS A 221 -9.68 10.35 1.09
N PHE A 222 -10.15 9.16 1.43
CA PHE A 222 -10.66 8.21 0.45
C PHE A 222 -12.17 8.41 0.29
N LEU A 223 -12.65 8.53 -0.94
CA LEU A 223 -14.07 8.53 -1.29
C LEU A 223 -14.33 7.46 -2.35
N GLN A 224 -15.44 6.75 -2.24
CA GLN A 224 -15.83 5.71 -3.17
C GLN A 224 -16.45 6.31 -4.46
N ALA A 225 -16.06 5.75 -5.61
CA ALA A 225 -16.32 6.32 -6.93
C ALA A 225 -17.81 6.53 -7.28
N ASP A 226 -18.72 5.66 -6.82
CA ASP A 226 -20.16 5.78 -7.10
C ASP A 226 -20.98 6.55 -6.05
N GLU A 227 -20.32 7.12 -5.03
CA GLU A 227 -20.99 7.95 -4.04
C GLU A 227 -21.69 9.16 -4.68
N LYS A 228 -22.96 9.39 -4.31
CA LYS A 228 -23.71 10.58 -4.74
C LYS A 228 -23.12 11.85 -4.11
N ARG A 229 -22.20 12.50 -4.83
CA ARG A 229 -21.54 13.74 -4.41
C ARG A 229 -21.44 14.72 -5.56
N HIS A 230 -21.28 16.00 -5.22
CA HIS A 230 -20.88 17.03 -6.17
C HIS A 230 -19.37 16.93 -6.42
N TRP A 231 -18.95 16.08 -7.36
CA TRP A 231 -17.56 15.64 -7.51
C TRP A 231 -16.59 16.80 -7.79
N HIS A 232 -17.05 17.83 -8.49
CA HIS A 232 -16.33 19.09 -8.71
C HIS A 232 -15.85 19.83 -7.44
N SER A 233 -16.32 19.45 -6.25
CA SER A 233 -15.83 19.99 -4.97
C SER A 233 -14.58 19.27 -4.43
N TRP A 234 -14.13 18.19 -5.07
CA TRP A 234 -13.00 17.36 -4.66
C TRP A 234 -11.90 17.42 -5.71
N LYS A 235 -10.65 17.14 -5.30
CA LYS A 235 -9.51 17.14 -6.22
C LYS A 235 -8.68 15.87 -6.08
N VAL A 236 -8.30 15.24 -7.18
CA VAL A 236 -7.33 14.13 -7.16
C VAL A 236 -5.89 14.69 -7.19
N ILE A 237 -4.98 14.05 -6.48
CA ILE A 237 -3.56 14.42 -6.45
C ILE A 237 -2.94 14.05 -7.81
N THR A 238 -2.21 14.98 -8.44
CA THR A 238 -1.53 14.74 -9.74
C THR A 238 -0.05 15.09 -9.74
N GLY A 239 0.58 15.20 -8.57
CA GLY A 239 2.00 15.48 -8.39
C GLY A 239 2.43 15.23 -6.95
N ALA A 240 3.69 14.84 -6.75
CA ALA A 240 4.25 14.40 -5.47
C ALA A 240 5.74 14.77 -5.36
N ILE A 241 6.31 14.63 -4.18
CA ILE A 241 7.73 14.86 -3.93
C ILE A 241 8.50 13.57 -4.24
N PHE A 242 9.32 13.58 -5.28
CA PHE A 242 10.24 12.48 -5.54
C PHE A 242 11.56 12.73 -4.81
N GLN A 243 12.13 11.66 -4.26
CA GLN A 243 13.50 11.65 -3.73
C GLN A 243 14.45 10.99 -4.74
N GLY A 244 15.74 11.26 -4.58
CA GLY A 244 16.80 10.71 -5.41
C GLY A 244 18.18 11.18 -4.96
N GLU A 245 19.21 10.45 -5.34
CA GLU A 245 20.59 10.68 -4.91
C GLU A 245 21.28 11.77 -5.74
N GLU A 246 22.31 12.42 -5.19
CA GLU A 246 23.20 13.29 -5.97
C GLU A 246 24.48 12.56 -6.35
N LEU A 247 24.71 12.41 -7.65
CA LEU A 247 25.99 11.92 -8.17
C LEU A 247 26.89 13.11 -8.47
N LYS A 248 28.12 13.12 -7.94
CA LYS A 248 29.06 14.24 -8.16
C LYS A 248 29.64 14.25 -9.58
N THR A 249 29.93 13.07 -10.12
CA THR A 249 30.62 12.91 -11.40
C THR A 249 30.01 11.80 -12.24
N PHE A 250 30.01 11.99 -13.55
CA PHE A 250 29.84 10.90 -14.52
C PHE A 250 31.22 10.32 -14.85
N THR A 251 31.33 8.99 -14.83
CA THR A 251 32.57 8.26 -15.16
C THR A 251 32.44 7.65 -16.54
N PHE A 252 33.36 8.00 -17.43
CA PHE A 252 33.46 7.36 -18.74
C PHE A 252 34.05 5.96 -18.55
N GLY A 253 33.46 4.97 -19.23
CA GLY A 253 34.03 3.62 -19.31
C GLY A 253 35.46 3.62 -19.89
N PRO A 254 36.20 2.50 -19.74
CA PRO A 254 37.61 2.41 -20.14
C PRO A 254 37.81 2.92 -21.58
N PRO A 255 38.77 3.84 -21.81
CA PRO A 255 38.92 4.49 -23.10
C PRO A 255 39.25 3.45 -24.19
N PRO A 256 38.54 3.46 -25.34
CA PRO A 256 38.73 2.45 -26.37
C PRO A 256 40.17 2.42 -26.90
N LEU A 257 40.61 1.25 -27.36
CA LEU A 257 41.92 1.09 -27.99
C LEU A 257 42.10 2.14 -29.11
N ASN A 258 43.20 2.88 -29.06
CA ASN A 258 43.56 4.00 -29.95
C ASN A 258 42.69 5.28 -29.85
N ALA A 259 41.94 5.49 -28.77
CA ALA A 259 41.28 6.77 -28.50
C ALA A 259 42.31 7.92 -28.34
N LYS A 260 42.22 8.92 -29.23
CA LYS A 260 43.12 10.11 -29.26
C LYS A 260 42.89 11.11 -28.13
N VAL A 261 41.67 11.16 -27.61
CA VAL A 261 41.26 11.95 -26.45
C VAL A 261 40.61 10.98 -25.49
N ARG A 262 40.94 11.08 -24.20
CA ARG A 262 40.48 10.17 -23.15
C ARG A 262 39.85 11.00 -22.05
N PHE A 263 38.61 10.70 -21.74
CA PHE A 263 37.91 11.24 -20.59
C PHE A 263 37.84 10.13 -19.53
N ASN A 264 38.09 10.50 -18.27
CA ASN A 264 37.94 9.57 -17.13
C ASN A 264 36.65 9.92 -16.38
N THR A 265 36.53 11.18 -15.93
CA THR A 265 35.37 11.70 -15.21
C THR A 265 35.06 13.13 -15.63
N VAL A 266 33.78 13.52 -15.55
CA VAL A 266 33.28 14.90 -15.65
C VAL A 266 32.26 15.15 -14.54
N PHE A 267 31.91 16.41 -14.27
CA PHE A 267 30.81 16.71 -13.35
C PHE A 267 29.48 16.17 -13.89
N MET A 268 28.67 15.58 -13.00
CA MET A 268 27.39 15.00 -13.39
C MET A 268 26.42 16.06 -13.92
N ASP A 269 26.40 17.25 -13.30
CA ASP A 269 25.55 18.36 -13.72
C ASP A 269 25.80 18.76 -15.19
N ASP A 270 27.07 18.88 -15.59
CA ASP A 270 27.46 19.16 -16.98
C ASP A 270 27.09 18.01 -17.92
N TRP A 271 27.24 16.76 -17.47
CA TRP A 271 26.85 15.58 -18.23
C TRP A 271 25.34 15.50 -18.47
N LEU A 272 24.52 15.83 -17.46
CA LEU A 272 23.06 15.85 -17.56
C LEU A 272 22.56 16.96 -18.49
N GLU A 273 23.19 18.14 -18.46
CA GLU A 273 22.89 19.22 -19.41
C GLU A 273 23.19 18.77 -20.85
N PHE A 274 24.39 18.22 -21.08
CA PHE A 274 24.77 17.66 -22.39
C PHE A 274 23.85 16.52 -22.85
N LEU A 275 23.48 15.62 -21.94
CA LEU A 275 22.60 14.49 -22.25
C LEU A 275 21.21 14.97 -22.67
N GLY A 276 20.68 16.02 -22.04
CA GLY A 276 19.41 16.62 -22.46
C GLY A 276 19.47 17.20 -23.87
N TYR A 277 20.55 17.91 -24.21
CA TYR A 277 20.77 18.41 -25.57
C TYR A 277 20.95 17.27 -26.59
N TYR A 278 21.70 16.22 -26.24
CA TYR A 278 21.85 15.06 -27.12
C TYR A 278 20.53 14.29 -27.29
N LEU A 279 19.74 14.13 -26.23
CA LEU A 279 18.47 13.41 -26.29
C LEU A 279 17.40 14.16 -27.10
N SER A 280 17.42 15.49 -27.12
CA SER A 280 16.60 16.26 -28.05
C SER A 280 17.25 16.26 -29.46
N GLU A 281 18.26 17.09 -29.64
CA GLU A 281 18.82 17.53 -30.92
C GLU A 281 19.96 16.64 -31.47
N GLY A 282 20.44 15.70 -30.66
CA GLY A 282 21.65 14.93 -30.95
C GLY A 282 21.44 13.70 -31.85
N CYS A 283 22.49 13.31 -32.56
CA CYS A 283 22.61 11.97 -33.14
C CYS A 283 24.08 11.51 -33.20
N THR A 284 24.28 10.18 -33.24
CA THR A 284 25.62 9.58 -33.37
C THR A 284 25.76 8.89 -34.72
N HIS A 285 26.83 9.21 -35.45
CA HIS A 285 27.14 8.66 -36.77
C HIS A 285 28.54 8.03 -36.81
N VAL A 286 28.60 6.74 -37.11
CA VAL A 286 29.84 5.97 -37.29
C VAL A 286 30.04 5.66 -38.77
N ARG A 287 31.01 6.32 -39.41
CA ARG A 287 31.36 6.09 -40.82
C ARG A 287 32.53 5.14 -40.91
N ARG A 288 32.30 3.90 -41.36
CA ARG A 288 33.36 2.94 -41.69
C ARG A 288 33.93 3.23 -43.08
N ARG A 289 35.25 3.10 -43.23
CA ARG A 289 35.99 3.26 -44.49
C ARG A 289 37.26 2.39 -44.46
N VAL A 290 37.62 1.85 -45.61
CA VAL A 290 38.94 1.23 -45.80
C VAL A 290 39.96 2.34 -46.08
N ARG A 291 41.06 2.36 -45.33
CA ARG A 291 42.22 3.21 -45.61
C ARG A 291 43.34 2.33 -46.12
N VAL A 292 43.75 2.54 -47.37
CA VAL A 292 44.96 1.90 -47.92
C VAL A 292 46.19 2.63 -47.39
N VAL A 293 47.14 1.90 -46.81
CA VAL A 293 48.46 2.42 -46.43
C VAL A 293 49.51 1.40 -46.88
N ASN A 294 50.46 1.84 -47.72
CA ASN A 294 51.53 1.00 -48.28
C ASN A 294 51.03 -0.31 -48.93
N GLY A 295 49.90 -0.26 -49.64
CA GLY A 295 49.28 -1.42 -50.29
C GLY A 295 48.42 -2.32 -49.39
N SER A 296 48.45 -2.10 -48.07
CA SER A 296 47.63 -2.84 -47.09
C SER A 296 46.33 -2.09 -46.77
N ASN A 297 45.23 -2.84 -46.68
CA ASN A 297 43.91 -2.32 -46.32
C ASN A 297 43.74 -2.31 -44.79
N TYR A 298 43.38 -1.14 -44.24
CA TYR A 298 43.05 -0.98 -42.81
C TYR A 298 41.61 -0.49 -42.67
N ASP A 299 40.80 -1.21 -41.88
CA ASP A 299 39.47 -0.74 -41.51
C ASP A 299 39.56 0.41 -40.50
N VAL A 300 38.98 1.55 -40.86
CA VAL A 300 38.94 2.77 -40.04
C VAL A 300 37.49 3.20 -39.87
N ALA A 301 37.12 3.60 -38.65
CA ALA A 301 35.80 4.16 -38.36
C ALA A 301 35.92 5.58 -37.80
N ASP A 302 35.21 6.52 -38.41
CA ASP A 302 35.08 7.89 -37.92
C ASP A 302 33.82 7.97 -37.04
N TYR A 303 34.02 8.26 -35.75
CA TYR A 303 32.96 8.35 -34.75
C TYR A 303 32.60 9.82 -34.52
N ASN A 304 31.37 10.21 -34.85
CA ASN A 304 30.91 11.59 -34.81
C ASN A 304 29.63 11.67 -33.97
N VAL A 305 29.66 12.51 -32.94
CA VAL A 305 28.46 12.91 -32.20
C VAL A 305 28.09 14.30 -32.69
N LEU A 306 26.86 14.46 -33.16
CA LEU A 306 26.35 15.68 -33.77
C LEU A 306 25.24 16.23 -32.88
N ILE A 307 25.18 17.56 -32.70
CA ILE A 307 24.07 18.27 -32.07
C ILE A 307 23.72 19.45 -32.98
N ALA A 308 22.53 19.44 -33.56
CA ALA A 308 22.00 20.58 -34.33
C ALA A 308 21.40 21.62 -33.38
N GLN A 309 21.48 22.90 -33.72
CA GLN A 309 20.67 23.94 -33.05
C GLN A 309 20.66 25.21 -33.90
N GLU A 310 19.46 25.71 -34.20
CA GLU A 310 19.26 26.95 -34.97
C GLU A 310 19.16 28.19 -34.06
N ASN A 311 18.64 28.05 -32.83
CA ASN A 311 18.49 29.15 -31.89
C ASN A 311 19.86 29.64 -31.37
N PRO A 312 20.26 30.91 -31.59
CA PRO A 312 21.57 31.42 -31.16
C PRO A 312 21.83 31.35 -29.64
N GLU A 313 20.80 31.53 -28.80
CA GLU A 313 20.92 31.38 -27.35
C GLU A 313 21.15 29.91 -26.99
N GLY A 314 20.41 29.00 -27.63
CA GLY A 314 20.57 27.55 -27.48
C GLY A 314 21.97 27.08 -27.88
N ARG A 315 22.47 27.56 -29.02
CA ARG A 315 23.85 27.32 -29.48
C ARG A 315 24.89 27.79 -28.45
N THR A 316 24.68 28.96 -27.85
CA THR A 316 25.58 29.53 -26.84
C THR A 316 25.65 28.64 -25.58
N LYS A 317 24.49 28.13 -25.12
CA LYS A 317 24.41 27.19 -23.99
C LYS A 317 25.09 25.85 -24.30
N ILE A 318 24.83 25.27 -25.47
CA ILE A 318 25.47 24.02 -25.93
C ILE A 318 27.00 24.20 -25.98
N ALA A 319 27.49 25.26 -26.63
CA ALA A 319 28.93 25.55 -26.71
C ALA A 319 29.57 25.70 -25.31
N ALA A 320 28.92 26.42 -24.39
CA ALA A 320 29.38 26.55 -23.02
C ALA A 320 29.44 25.20 -22.28
N CYS A 321 28.41 24.37 -22.42
CA CYS A 321 28.36 23.02 -21.84
C CYS A 321 29.49 22.12 -22.38
N LEU A 322 29.70 22.09 -23.71
CA LEU A 322 30.78 21.34 -24.36
C LEU A 322 32.17 21.78 -23.89
N ASN A 323 32.36 23.09 -23.68
CA ASN A 323 33.61 23.64 -23.17
C ASN A 323 33.88 23.22 -21.71
N ARG A 324 32.87 23.23 -20.83
CA ARG A 324 33.01 22.75 -19.44
C ARG A 324 33.31 21.25 -19.36
N LEU A 325 32.74 20.46 -20.26
CA LEU A 325 33.05 19.04 -20.43
C LEU A 325 34.42 18.76 -21.07
N GLY A 326 35.12 19.79 -21.56
CA GLY A 326 36.42 19.64 -22.23
C GLY A 326 36.33 18.97 -23.61
N PHE A 327 35.14 18.91 -24.22
CA PHE A 327 34.97 18.32 -25.55
C PHE A 327 35.46 19.26 -26.64
N LYS A 328 36.38 18.78 -27.48
CA LYS A 328 36.76 19.46 -28.73
C LYS A 328 35.69 19.19 -29.79
N TYR A 329 35.14 20.25 -30.36
CA TYR A 329 34.12 20.19 -31.40
C TYR A 329 34.47 21.10 -32.59
N PHE A 330 33.84 20.82 -33.73
CA PHE A 330 33.77 21.72 -34.88
C PHE A 330 32.38 22.33 -34.91
N ASP A 331 32.28 23.65 -35.08
CA ASP A 331 31.03 24.29 -35.49
C ASP A 331 30.99 24.33 -37.02
N SER A 332 29.97 23.69 -37.62
CA SER A 332 29.79 23.61 -39.07
C SER A 332 28.64 24.54 -39.47
N ASP A 333 28.97 25.56 -40.27
CA ASP A 333 28.04 26.52 -40.89
C ASP A 333 27.02 27.16 -39.94
N HIS A 334 27.40 27.33 -38.67
CA HIS A 334 26.56 27.84 -37.57
C HIS A 334 25.24 27.09 -37.36
N HIS A 335 25.13 25.85 -37.83
CA HIS A 335 23.93 25.02 -37.69
C HIS A 335 24.18 23.77 -36.83
N GLN A 336 25.39 23.21 -36.83
CA GLN A 336 25.67 21.93 -36.15
C GLN A 336 27.03 21.87 -35.45
N PHE A 337 27.02 21.43 -34.19
CA PHE A 337 28.21 21.06 -33.44
C PHE A 337 28.58 19.60 -33.73
N ARG A 338 29.85 19.34 -34.04
CA ARG A 338 30.38 18.00 -34.33
C ARG A 338 31.55 17.65 -33.41
N ILE A 339 31.36 16.62 -32.58
CA ILE A 339 32.36 16.09 -31.65
C ILE A 339 32.92 14.78 -32.22
N CYS A 340 34.23 14.73 -32.47
CA CYS A 340 34.90 13.56 -33.02
C CYS A 340 35.50 12.69 -31.89
N SER A 341 34.68 11.89 -31.22
CA SER A 341 35.10 11.05 -30.07
C SER A 341 34.51 9.64 -30.13
N LYS A 342 35.38 8.62 -30.20
CA LYS A 342 34.99 7.21 -30.16
C LYS A 342 34.39 6.83 -28.80
N GLN A 343 35.02 7.25 -27.70
CA GLN A 343 34.57 6.95 -26.34
C GLN A 343 33.17 7.53 -26.06
N LEU A 344 32.91 8.76 -26.51
CA LEU A 344 31.58 9.39 -26.36
C LEU A 344 30.54 8.73 -27.26
N ALA A 345 30.88 8.43 -28.52
CA ALA A 345 29.98 7.77 -29.45
C ALA A 345 29.57 6.37 -28.96
N GLU A 346 30.48 5.59 -28.38
CA GLU A 346 30.16 4.25 -27.86
C GLU A 346 29.21 4.29 -26.64
N ILE A 347 29.25 5.36 -25.84
CA ILE A 347 28.28 5.59 -24.74
C ILE A 347 26.90 6.01 -25.28
N LEU A 348 26.85 6.77 -26.37
CA LEU A 348 25.62 7.36 -26.91
C LEU A 348 24.93 6.53 -28.00
N LEU A 349 25.64 5.57 -28.62
CA LEU A 349 25.10 4.64 -29.62
C LEU A 349 23.92 3.79 -29.09
N PRO A 350 23.93 3.24 -27.86
CA PRO A 350 22.80 2.51 -27.30
C PRO A 350 21.50 3.32 -27.18
N LEU A 351 21.60 4.67 -27.13
CA LEU A 351 20.44 5.56 -27.09
C LEU A 351 19.75 5.71 -28.47
N GLY A 352 20.28 5.08 -29.53
CA GLY A 352 19.62 4.96 -30.82
C GLY A 352 19.37 6.28 -31.57
N LYS A 353 18.39 6.24 -32.48
CA LYS A 353 17.89 7.35 -33.29
C LYS A 353 16.63 7.97 -32.69
N SER A 354 16.11 9.05 -33.28
CA SER A 354 15.02 9.85 -32.72
C SER A 354 13.71 9.11 -32.35
N GLY A 355 13.40 7.97 -32.97
CA GLY A 355 12.28 7.10 -32.57
C GLY A 355 12.59 6.09 -31.46
N GLU A 356 13.87 5.89 -31.16
CA GLU A 356 14.43 4.86 -30.25
C GLU A 356 14.96 5.47 -28.94
N LYS A 357 15.22 6.79 -28.90
CA LYS A 357 15.79 7.48 -27.73
C LYS A 357 15.00 7.23 -26.45
N TYR A 358 15.71 7.22 -25.33
CA TYR A 358 15.17 7.08 -23.98
C TYR A 358 16.11 7.76 -22.97
N ILE A 359 15.63 8.01 -21.75
CA ILE A 359 16.47 8.43 -20.61
C ILE A 359 16.90 7.17 -19.86
N PRO A 360 18.20 6.87 -19.72
CA PRO A 360 18.68 5.78 -18.88
C PRO A 360 18.11 5.83 -17.46
N ARG A 361 17.73 4.66 -16.93
CA ARG A 361 16.85 4.54 -15.74
C ARG A 361 17.51 5.12 -14.48
N GLU A 362 18.83 5.03 -14.39
CA GLU A 362 19.66 5.61 -13.35
C GLU A 362 19.51 7.14 -13.25
N TYR A 363 19.37 7.85 -14.37
CA TYR A 363 19.23 9.32 -14.36
C TYR A 363 17.83 9.77 -13.95
N LEU A 364 16.83 8.89 -14.09
CA LEU A 364 15.51 9.11 -13.50
C LEU A 364 15.50 8.88 -11.97
N ARG A 365 16.57 8.37 -11.35
CA ARG A 365 16.65 8.15 -9.89
C ARG A 365 17.46 9.24 -9.15
N LEU A 366 17.88 10.29 -9.84
CA LEU A 366 18.65 11.40 -9.28
C LEU A 366 17.79 12.39 -8.49
N SER A 367 18.44 13.24 -7.70
CA SER A 367 17.80 14.28 -6.90
C SER A 367 16.90 15.20 -7.76
N PRO A 368 15.90 15.88 -7.16
CA PRO A 368 15.09 16.86 -7.87
C PRO A 368 15.92 17.98 -8.53
N ARG A 369 17.07 18.36 -7.95
CA ARG A 369 18.00 19.35 -8.50
C ARG A 369 18.67 18.84 -9.78
N GLN A 370 19.20 17.62 -9.77
CA GLN A 370 19.85 17.03 -10.95
C GLN A 370 18.83 16.64 -12.03
N SER A 371 17.67 16.12 -11.63
CA SER A 371 16.52 15.91 -12.52
C SER A 371 16.13 17.21 -13.24
N ARG A 372 16.16 18.36 -12.54
CA ARG A 372 15.84 19.66 -13.11
C ARG A 372 16.83 20.13 -14.18
N ILE A 373 18.13 19.83 -14.02
CA ILE A 373 19.16 20.16 -15.02
C ILE A 373 18.87 19.41 -16.34
N LEU A 374 18.65 18.09 -16.27
CA LEU A 374 18.31 17.28 -17.44
C LEU A 374 16.99 17.75 -18.08
N PHE A 375 15.98 18.07 -17.26
CA PHE A 375 14.70 18.59 -17.71
C PHE A 375 14.85 19.90 -18.48
N ASP A 376 15.59 20.88 -17.96
CA ASP A 376 15.76 22.18 -18.61
C ASP A 376 16.53 22.08 -19.92
N ALA A 377 17.52 21.18 -20.01
CA ALA A 377 18.22 20.91 -21.26
C ALA A 377 17.31 20.24 -22.32
N LEU A 378 16.45 19.29 -21.91
CA LEU A 378 15.45 18.68 -22.79
C LEU A 378 14.42 19.72 -23.30
N ILE A 379 13.93 20.59 -22.40
CA ILE A 379 13.01 21.67 -22.75
C ILE A 379 13.64 22.73 -23.66
N MET A 380 14.94 22.98 -23.58
CA MET A 380 15.63 23.93 -24.46
C MET A 380 15.74 23.42 -25.90
N GLY A 381 15.90 22.11 -26.10
CA GLY A 381 15.91 21.46 -27.42
C GLY A 381 14.50 21.31 -28.03
N ASP A 382 13.86 20.14 -27.85
CA ASP A 382 12.55 19.82 -28.44
C ASP A 382 11.34 20.40 -27.65
N GLY A 383 11.58 21.37 -26.77
CA GLY A 383 10.57 21.92 -25.88
C GLY A 383 10.16 23.36 -26.18
N SER A 384 9.14 23.82 -25.45
CA SER A 384 8.71 25.21 -25.44
C SER A 384 8.09 25.57 -24.10
N GLN A 385 8.28 26.81 -23.66
CA GLN A 385 7.77 27.34 -22.40
C GLN A 385 6.77 28.47 -22.65
N ARG A 386 5.68 28.48 -21.88
CA ARG A 386 4.73 29.61 -21.80
C ARG A 386 4.36 29.87 -20.35
N GLY A 387 5.01 30.87 -19.73
CA GLY A 387 4.92 31.08 -18.29
C GLY A 387 5.46 29.87 -17.52
N ASN A 388 4.68 29.32 -16.59
CA ASN A 388 5.06 28.15 -15.79
C ASN A 388 4.52 26.82 -16.37
N CYS A 389 4.24 26.78 -17.67
CA CYS A 389 3.82 25.60 -18.41
C CYS A 389 4.84 25.30 -19.50
N PHE A 390 5.13 24.01 -19.70
CA PHE A 390 6.08 23.54 -20.71
C PHE A 390 5.41 22.51 -21.62
N THR A 391 5.88 22.42 -22.85
CA THR A 391 5.51 21.38 -23.81
C THR A 391 6.78 20.76 -24.35
N TYR A 392 6.82 19.44 -24.49
CA TYR A 392 7.93 18.71 -25.11
C TYR A 392 7.39 17.76 -26.19
N TYR A 393 8.11 17.62 -27.29
CA TYR A 393 7.74 16.73 -28.40
C TYR A 393 8.78 15.64 -28.59
N SER A 394 8.35 14.42 -28.91
CA SER A 394 9.27 13.36 -29.32
C SER A 394 8.62 12.36 -30.27
N LYS A 395 9.44 11.74 -31.13
CA LYS A 395 9.04 10.57 -31.92
C LYS A 395 9.13 9.27 -31.12
N SER A 396 9.97 9.22 -30.09
CA SER A 396 10.04 8.08 -29.18
C SER A 396 8.95 8.15 -28.12
N LYS A 397 8.11 7.11 -28.05
CA LYS A 397 7.14 6.92 -26.95
C LYS A 397 7.86 6.78 -25.62
N GLN A 398 9.00 6.07 -25.60
CA GLN A 398 9.78 5.83 -24.40
C GLN A 398 10.38 7.13 -23.86
N LEU A 399 10.94 7.99 -24.73
CA LEU A 399 11.43 9.31 -24.32
C LEU A 399 10.29 10.20 -23.81
N ALA A 400 9.13 10.20 -24.48
CA ALA A 400 7.97 10.97 -24.02
C ALA A 400 7.49 10.52 -22.62
N ASP A 401 7.51 9.22 -22.34
CA ASP A 401 7.19 8.66 -21.03
C ASP A 401 8.26 8.97 -19.97
N ASN A 402 9.54 8.90 -20.34
CA ASN A 402 10.63 9.28 -19.45
C ASN A 402 10.59 10.78 -19.13
N VAL A 403 10.25 11.64 -20.08
CA VAL A 403 10.07 13.08 -19.86
C VAL A 403 8.84 13.37 -19.00
N GLN A 404 7.75 12.62 -19.14
CA GLN A 404 6.64 12.70 -18.17
C GLN A 404 7.11 12.37 -16.76
N GLU A 405 7.84 11.26 -16.57
CA GLU A 405 8.32 10.87 -15.24
C GLU A 405 9.34 11.87 -14.68
N LEU A 406 10.27 12.35 -15.50
CA LEU A 406 11.24 13.40 -15.13
C LEU A 406 10.52 14.68 -14.71
N ALA A 407 9.46 15.08 -15.41
CA ALA A 407 8.64 16.22 -15.04
C ALA A 407 7.93 16.03 -13.69
N LEU A 408 7.38 14.83 -13.42
CA LEU A 408 6.82 14.48 -12.10
C LEU A 408 7.90 14.59 -11.00
N ARG A 409 9.12 14.13 -11.28
CA ARG A 409 10.28 14.19 -10.36
C ARG A 409 10.76 15.60 -10.07
N CYS A 410 10.64 16.50 -11.04
CA CYS A 410 10.86 17.94 -10.85
C CYS A 410 9.68 18.67 -10.17
N GLY A 411 8.66 17.96 -9.66
CA GLY A 411 7.52 18.56 -8.95
C GLY A 411 6.45 19.17 -9.87
N PHE A 412 6.43 18.83 -11.16
CA PHE A 412 5.35 19.20 -12.08
C PHE A 412 4.26 18.13 -12.11
N ALA A 413 3.10 18.47 -12.66
CA ALA A 413 2.17 17.50 -13.18
C ALA A 413 2.34 17.43 -14.71
N ALA A 414 2.40 16.22 -15.26
CA ALA A 414 2.64 16.03 -16.69
C ALA A 414 1.67 15.01 -17.31
N SER A 415 1.33 15.20 -18.58
CA SER A 415 0.50 14.28 -19.36
C SER A 415 1.05 14.03 -20.77
N VAL A 416 1.08 12.79 -21.21
CA VAL A 416 1.49 12.39 -22.58
C VAL A 416 0.24 12.23 -23.44
N VAL A 417 0.25 12.77 -24.66
CA VAL A 417 -0.78 12.53 -25.68
C VAL A 417 -0.13 12.24 -27.02
N SER A 418 -0.74 11.38 -27.85
CA SER A 418 -0.39 11.31 -29.27
C SER A 418 -0.80 12.62 -29.94
N HIS A 419 0.11 13.22 -30.70
CA HIS A 419 -0.09 14.55 -31.30
C HIS A 419 -0.88 14.50 -32.60
N ALA A 420 -0.78 13.40 -33.34
CA ALA A 420 -1.50 13.17 -34.59
C ALA A 420 -1.82 11.69 -34.73
N VAL A 421 -3.09 11.36 -34.93
CA VAL A 421 -3.56 9.98 -35.15
C VAL A 421 -2.86 9.42 -36.38
N GLY A 422 -2.20 8.27 -36.24
CA GLY A 422 -1.42 7.63 -37.31
C GLY A 422 -0.02 8.21 -37.56
N ARG A 423 0.55 8.99 -36.62
CA ARG A 423 1.97 9.37 -36.65
C ARG A 423 2.64 9.15 -35.29
N ASP A 424 3.87 8.65 -35.31
CA ASP A 424 4.73 8.51 -34.14
C ASP A 424 5.28 9.88 -33.71
N LEU A 425 4.41 10.69 -33.11
CA LEU A 425 4.74 11.97 -32.51
C LEU A 425 3.92 12.14 -31.24
N TYR A 426 4.60 12.21 -30.10
CA TYR A 426 4.02 12.34 -28.77
C TYR A 426 4.30 13.73 -28.22
N ARG A 427 3.31 14.32 -27.57
CA ARG A 427 3.40 15.61 -26.89
C ARG A 427 3.25 15.42 -25.39
N VAL A 428 4.26 15.80 -24.63
CA VAL A 428 4.21 15.88 -23.18
C VAL A 428 3.79 17.29 -22.78
N ASN A 429 2.66 17.42 -22.08
CA ASN A 429 2.11 18.68 -21.59
C ASN A 429 2.44 18.77 -20.09
N ILE A 430 3.23 19.75 -19.70
CA ILE A 430 3.80 19.87 -18.36
C ILE A 430 3.31 21.18 -17.73
N ARG A 431 2.86 21.12 -16.47
CA ARG A 431 2.27 22.24 -15.73
C ARG A 431 2.72 22.20 -14.27
N VAL A 432 2.69 23.34 -13.58
CA VAL A 432 2.83 23.39 -12.10
C VAL A 432 1.89 22.36 -11.47
N ALA A 433 2.42 21.49 -10.59
CA ALA A 433 1.62 20.51 -9.89
C ALA A 433 0.56 21.21 -9.02
N LYS A 434 -0.71 20.91 -9.30
CA LYS A 434 -1.88 21.32 -8.51
C LYS A 434 -2.92 20.21 -8.64
N ASP A 435 -3.52 19.82 -7.51
CA ASP A 435 -4.57 18.80 -7.49
C ASP A 435 -5.67 19.15 -8.49
N ALA A 436 -6.07 18.15 -9.28
CA ALA A 436 -7.03 18.32 -10.35
C ALA A 436 -8.44 18.13 -9.82
N ALA A 437 -9.31 19.13 -10.00
CA ALA A 437 -10.73 18.99 -9.67
C ALA A 437 -11.32 17.77 -10.40
N LEU A 438 -12.04 16.95 -9.65
CA LEU A 438 -12.83 15.84 -10.18
C LEU A 438 -14.01 16.38 -11.00
N VAL A 439 -14.60 15.49 -11.78
CA VAL A 439 -15.79 15.72 -12.61
C VAL A 439 -16.82 14.65 -12.26
N GLU A 440 -18.06 14.79 -12.73
CA GLU A 440 -19.01 13.68 -12.66
C GLU A 440 -18.52 12.52 -13.56
N PRO A 441 -18.58 11.26 -13.10
CA PRO A 441 -18.04 10.13 -13.85
C PRO A 441 -18.98 9.69 -14.99
N GLU A 442 -18.39 9.36 -16.13
CA GLU A 442 -19.05 8.65 -17.23
C GLU A 442 -19.22 7.16 -16.87
N LYS A 443 -20.37 6.55 -17.17
CA LYS A 443 -20.56 5.09 -17.05
C LYS A 443 -20.11 4.41 -18.32
N VAL A 444 -19.04 3.62 -18.25
CA VAL A 444 -18.46 2.89 -19.38
C VAL A 444 -18.74 1.41 -19.22
N PHE A 445 -19.46 0.80 -20.16
CA PHE A 445 -19.67 -0.66 -20.15
C PHE A 445 -18.35 -1.39 -20.41
N TYR A 446 -18.04 -2.38 -19.57
CA TYR A 446 -16.78 -3.11 -19.59
C TYR A 446 -17.02 -4.61 -19.45
N LYS A 447 -16.29 -5.39 -20.24
CA LYS A 447 -16.22 -6.84 -20.21
C LYS A 447 -14.77 -7.26 -20.39
N GLY A 448 -14.11 -7.60 -19.30
CA GLY A 448 -12.68 -7.92 -19.28
C GLY A 448 -12.22 -8.22 -17.86
N ASN A 449 -10.91 -8.31 -17.64
CA ASN A 449 -10.38 -8.36 -16.27
C ASN A 449 -10.21 -6.94 -15.73
N VAL A 450 -10.36 -6.76 -14.43
CA VAL A 450 -9.97 -5.55 -13.70
C VAL A 450 -8.82 -5.85 -12.76
N TYR A 451 -7.97 -4.85 -12.55
CA TYR A 451 -6.63 -5.02 -12.00
C TYR A 451 -6.40 -4.15 -10.77
N CYS A 452 -5.62 -4.62 -9.81
CA CYS A 452 -5.17 -3.85 -8.65
C CYS A 452 -3.89 -4.49 -8.08
N VAL A 453 -3.17 -3.76 -7.23
CA VAL A 453 -2.07 -4.29 -6.40
C VAL A 453 -2.30 -3.89 -4.95
N ASN A 454 -1.86 -4.74 -4.01
CA ASN A 454 -1.76 -4.35 -2.60
C ASN A 454 -0.37 -3.81 -2.30
N VAL A 455 -0.31 -2.72 -1.52
CA VAL A 455 0.92 -2.07 -1.07
C VAL A 455 0.72 -1.47 0.31
N LYS A 456 1.79 -1.45 1.11
CA LYS A 456 1.85 -0.96 2.50
C LYS A 456 1.09 0.36 2.75
N ASN A 457 1.35 1.39 1.94
CA ASN A 457 0.78 2.74 2.16
C ASN A 457 -0.59 2.90 1.48
N HIS A 458 -1.11 1.85 0.86
CA HIS A 458 -2.41 1.81 0.17
C HIS A 458 -2.60 2.76 -1.02
N VAL A 459 -1.71 3.74 -1.23
CA VAL A 459 -1.78 4.74 -2.30
C VAL A 459 -0.78 4.43 -3.42
N VAL A 460 -1.28 4.08 -4.61
CA VAL A 460 -0.46 3.79 -5.81
C VAL A 460 -0.49 4.91 -6.84
N LEU A 461 0.60 5.08 -7.60
CA LEU A 461 0.71 6.04 -8.70
C LEU A 461 0.36 5.39 -10.05
N VAL A 462 -0.75 5.81 -10.64
CA VAL A 462 -1.29 5.26 -11.90
C VAL A 462 -1.43 6.34 -12.97
N ARG A 463 -1.52 5.93 -14.23
CA ARG A 463 -1.95 6.79 -15.35
C ARG A 463 -2.88 6.05 -16.30
N ARG A 464 -3.76 6.77 -16.97
CA ARG A 464 -4.55 6.25 -18.11
C ARG A 464 -4.56 7.27 -19.23
N ASN A 465 -4.45 6.84 -20.49
CA ASN A 465 -4.31 7.72 -21.65
C ASN A 465 -3.21 8.79 -21.43
N GLY A 466 -2.10 8.39 -20.79
CA GLY A 466 -1.00 9.27 -20.43
C GLY A 466 -1.29 10.32 -19.35
N ARG A 467 -2.40 10.28 -18.59
CA ARG A 467 -2.72 11.24 -17.52
C ARG A 467 -2.71 10.59 -16.13
N VAL A 468 -2.11 11.25 -15.15
CA VAL A 468 -1.60 10.66 -13.89
C VAL A 468 -2.49 10.96 -12.66
N ALA A 469 -2.63 10.02 -11.72
CA ALA A 469 -3.36 10.15 -10.46
C ALA A 469 -2.93 9.13 -9.36
N PHE A 470 -3.42 9.29 -8.12
CA PHE A 470 -3.17 8.42 -6.94
C PHE A 470 -4.50 7.87 -6.31
N CYS A 471 -4.55 6.65 -5.73
CA CYS A 471 -5.79 5.95 -5.25
C CYS A 471 -5.60 4.82 -4.18
N GLY A 472 -6.66 4.40 -3.42
CA GLY A 472 -6.62 3.74 -2.07
C GLY A 472 -7.25 2.34 -1.74
N ASN A 473 -7.53 2.04 -0.43
CA ASN A 473 -7.72 0.68 0.19
C ASN A 473 -8.64 0.63 1.51
N CYS A 474 -8.88 -0.54 2.18
CA CYS A 474 -9.67 -0.84 3.44
C CYS A 474 -10.09 -2.35 3.69
N TYR A 475 -10.27 -2.82 4.94
CA TYR A 475 -10.47 -4.26 5.31
C TYR A 475 -11.88 -4.69 5.81
N ASP A 476 -12.74 -3.74 6.20
CA ASP A 476 -13.67 -3.95 7.34
C ASP A 476 -14.92 -4.81 7.06
N GLU A 477 -15.36 -4.92 5.80
CA GLU A 477 -16.64 -5.57 5.46
C GLU A 477 -16.67 -7.08 5.69
N GLY A 478 -15.51 -7.75 5.69
CA GLY A 478 -15.43 -9.20 5.89
C GLY A 478 -16.15 -9.66 7.17
N LYS A 479 -16.16 -8.82 8.22
CA LYS A 479 -16.86 -9.09 9.47
C LYS A 479 -18.38 -8.98 9.38
N ARG A 480 -18.90 -8.02 8.60
CA ARG A 480 -20.36 -7.83 8.42
C ARG A 480 -20.98 -8.92 7.55
N MET A 481 -20.24 -9.43 6.57
CA MET A 481 -20.64 -10.61 5.79
C MET A 481 -20.79 -11.85 6.69
N ALA A 482 -19.88 -12.06 7.64
CA ALA A 482 -19.95 -13.17 8.59
C ALA A 482 -21.20 -13.09 9.50
N GLU A 483 -21.50 -11.90 10.04
CA GLU A 483 -22.73 -11.70 10.82
C GLU A 483 -23.98 -11.96 9.99
N THR A 484 -24.05 -11.44 8.76
CA THR A 484 -25.17 -11.66 7.83
C THR A 484 -25.41 -13.15 7.57
N LEU A 485 -24.34 -13.90 7.24
CA LEU A 485 -24.40 -15.35 7.02
C LEU A 485 -24.94 -16.10 8.23
N ALA A 486 -24.50 -15.76 9.45
CA ALA A 486 -25.01 -16.39 10.66
C ALA A 486 -26.52 -16.18 10.81
N PHE A 487 -26.99 -14.93 10.71
CA PHE A 487 -28.42 -14.61 10.84
C PHE A 487 -29.29 -15.21 9.73
N ASP A 488 -28.79 -15.35 8.50
CA ASP A 488 -29.52 -16.06 7.43
C ASP A 488 -29.59 -17.57 7.65
N TYR A 489 -28.53 -18.21 8.15
CA TYR A 489 -28.58 -19.63 8.55
C TYR A 489 -29.57 -19.87 9.70
N HIS A 490 -29.68 -18.93 10.64
CA HIS A 490 -30.72 -19.00 11.67
C HIS A 490 -32.12 -18.88 11.06
N ARG A 491 -32.40 -17.81 10.29
CA ARG A 491 -33.71 -17.58 9.64
C ARG A 491 -34.15 -18.71 8.72
N SER A 492 -33.24 -19.21 7.87
CA SER A 492 -33.58 -20.15 6.80
C SER A 492 -33.42 -21.61 7.19
N ASN A 493 -32.60 -21.94 8.20
CA ASN A 493 -32.27 -23.32 8.56
C ASN A 493 -32.35 -23.62 10.07
N ASN A 494 -32.80 -22.68 10.90
CA ASN A 494 -32.94 -22.83 12.35
C ASN A 494 -31.63 -23.27 13.05
N VAL A 495 -30.48 -22.79 12.57
CA VAL A 495 -29.20 -22.98 13.27
C VAL A 495 -29.19 -22.13 14.54
N ASP A 496 -28.74 -22.69 15.65
CA ASP A 496 -28.68 -22.01 16.95
C ASP A 496 -27.40 -21.14 17.03
N ILE A 497 -27.53 -19.83 16.79
CA ILE A 497 -26.40 -18.90 16.60
C ILE A 497 -26.18 -17.92 17.75
N ARG A 498 -24.93 -17.58 18.03
CA ARG A 498 -24.55 -16.45 18.89
C ARG A 498 -23.54 -15.57 18.17
N VAL A 499 -23.58 -14.26 18.39
CA VAL A 499 -22.67 -13.30 17.75
C VAL A 499 -22.06 -12.39 18.82
N ALA A 500 -20.77 -12.57 19.10
CA ALA A 500 -20.01 -11.71 20.00
C ALA A 500 -19.32 -10.60 19.19
N ARG A 501 -19.57 -9.33 19.51
CA ARG A 501 -18.83 -8.19 18.98
C ARG A 501 -17.73 -7.82 19.97
N ILE A 502 -16.53 -8.33 19.71
CA ILE A 502 -15.39 -8.22 20.63
C ILE A 502 -14.72 -6.85 20.46
N PHE A 503 -14.58 -6.11 21.56
CA PHE A 503 -13.80 -4.87 21.63
C PHE A 503 -12.36 -5.16 22.06
N ASN A 504 -11.52 -4.12 22.01
CA ASN A 504 -10.08 -4.19 22.22
C ASN A 504 -9.70 -4.97 23.51
N THR A 505 -9.17 -6.18 23.31
CA THR A 505 -8.90 -7.16 24.38
C THR A 505 -7.41 -7.41 24.51
N TYR A 506 -6.90 -7.52 25.75
CA TYR A 506 -5.48 -7.73 26.03
C TYR A 506 -5.24 -8.81 27.11
N GLY A 507 -4.03 -9.38 27.13
CA GLY A 507 -3.64 -10.42 28.08
C GLY A 507 -2.43 -11.25 27.63
N PRO A 508 -2.03 -12.26 28.41
CA PRO A 508 -1.04 -13.27 28.02
C PRO A 508 -1.43 -13.97 26.70
N ASN A 509 -0.45 -14.52 25.97
CA ASN A 509 -0.61 -15.13 24.63
C ASN A 509 -0.90 -14.17 23.46
N MET A 510 -0.95 -12.85 23.70
CA MET A 510 -0.76 -11.86 22.64
C MET A 510 0.61 -11.99 21.97
N LEU A 511 0.75 -11.55 20.72
CA LEU A 511 2.04 -11.50 20.03
C LEU A 511 2.82 -10.25 20.45
N PRO A 512 4.17 -10.30 20.59
CA PRO A 512 4.96 -9.11 20.94
C PRO A 512 4.88 -8.00 19.88
N ASN A 513 4.70 -8.37 18.62
CA ASN A 513 4.58 -7.49 17.46
C ASN A 513 3.13 -7.41 16.92
N ASP A 514 2.14 -7.55 17.79
CA ASP A 514 0.71 -7.59 17.43
C ASP A 514 0.19 -6.23 16.89
N GLY A 515 0.91 -5.13 17.11
CA GLY A 515 0.58 -3.81 16.58
C GLY A 515 -0.46 -3.03 17.39
N ARG A 516 -1.17 -3.68 18.32
CA ARG A 516 -2.01 -3.00 19.31
C ARG A 516 -1.17 -2.32 20.39
N VAL A 517 -1.68 -1.21 20.90
CA VAL A 517 -0.95 -0.28 21.78
C VAL A 517 -0.42 -0.93 23.07
N VAL A 518 -1.19 -1.80 23.73
CA VAL A 518 -0.78 -2.47 24.98
C VAL A 518 0.46 -3.34 24.79
N SER A 519 0.49 -4.18 23.75
CA SER A 519 1.66 -5.00 23.44
C SER A 519 2.86 -4.15 23.04
N ASN A 520 2.65 -3.12 22.22
CA ASN A 520 3.72 -2.24 21.76
C ASN A 520 4.39 -1.55 22.96
N PHE A 521 3.63 -0.94 23.87
CA PHE A 521 4.18 -0.24 25.04
C PHE A 521 4.88 -1.17 26.02
N ILE A 522 4.32 -2.35 26.33
CA ILE A 522 4.97 -3.31 27.23
C ILE A 522 6.31 -3.77 26.65
N VAL A 523 6.34 -4.12 25.35
CA VAL A 523 7.57 -4.58 24.68
C VAL A 523 8.59 -3.45 24.51
N GLN A 524 8.16 -2.23 24.21
CA GLN A 524 9.04 -1.05 24.17
C GLN A 524 9.69 -0.79 25.53
N ALA A 525 8.90 -0.72 26.61
CA ALA A 525 9.43 -0.51 27.96
C ALA A 525 10.37 -1.63 28.42
N LEU A 526 10.03 -2.91 28.18
CA LEU A 526 10.88 -4.07 28.51
C LEU A 526 12.20 -4.07 27.72
N GLN A 527 12.22 -3.48 26.52
CA GLN A 527 13.43 -3.36 25.70
C GLN A 527 14.19 -2.03 25.89
N GLY A 528 13.75 -1.16 26.80
CA GLY A 528 14.34 0.17 27.00
C GLY A 528 14.20 1.11 25.81
N LYS A 529 13.20 0.90 24.95
CA LYS A 529 12.89 1.74 23.78
C LYS A 529 11.81 2.77 24.14
N PRO A 530 11.87 4.01 23.62
CA PRO A 530 10.84 5.01 23.87
C PRO A 530 9.43 4.52 23.56
N LEU A 531 8.46 4.89 24.40
CA LEU A 531 7.04 4.59 24.22
C LEU A 531 6.46 5.52 23.15
N THR A 532 6.02 4.96 22.03
CA THR A 532 5.55 5.76 20.88
C THR A 532 4.09 6.18 21.03
N VAL A 533 3.85 7.34 21.62
CA VAL A 533 2.50 7.93 21.72
C VAL A 533 2.22 8.74 20.45
N TYR A 534 1.16 8.38 19.74
CA TYR A 534 0.73 9.13 18.56
C TYR A 534 -0.21 10.28 18.96
N GLY A 535 0.00 11.47 18.40
CA GLY A 535 -0.71 12.70 18.77
C GLY A 535 -0.19 13.31 20.06
N ASP A 536 -1.09 13.90 20.85
CA ASP A 536 -0.84 14.34 22.24
C ASP A 536 -1.17 13.25 23.27
N GLY A 537 -1.63 12.07 22.81
CA GLY A 537 -2.07 10.96 23.65
C GLY A 537 -3.45 11.13 24.27
N SER A 538 -4.20 12.20 23.94
CA SER A 538 -5.54 12.49 24.48
C SER A 538 -6.65 11.57 23.98
N GLN A 539 -6.40 10.81 22.90
CA GLN A 539 -7.37 9.87 22.34
C GLN A 539 -7.64 8.72 23.30
N THR A 540 -8.91 8.33 23.46
CA THR A 540 -9.34 7.37 24.47
C THR A 540 -9.60 5.97 23.88
N ARG A 541 -9.28 4.94 24.66
CA ARG A 541 -9.55 3.55 24.32
C ARG A 541 -10.05 2.79 25.55
N SER A 542 -10.99 1.89 25.31
CA SER A 542 -11.34 0.85 26.25
C SER A 542 -10.42 -0.37 26.13
N PHE A 543 -10.20 -1.06 27.25
CA PHE A 543 -9.37 -2.27 27.32
C PHE A 543 -10.05 -3.35 28.17
N CYS A 544 -10.43 -4.46 27.54
CA CYS A 544 -10.99 -5.63 28.22
C CYS A 544 -9.91 -6.68 28.48
N TYR A 545 -9.83 -7.24 29.69
CA TYR A 545 -8.87 -8.30 29.98
C TYR A 545 -9.40 -9.66 29.51
N VAL A 546 -8.51 -10.52 29.00
CA VAL A 546 -8.88 -11.76 28.30
C VAL A 546 -9.76 -12.71 29.11
N SER A 547 -9.60 -12.81 30.44
CA SER A 547 -10.44 -13.69 31.25
C SER A 547 -11.89 -13.22 31.34
N ASP A 548 -12.13 -11.90 31.41
CA ASP A 548 -13.48 -11.34 31.38
C ASP A 548 -14.14 -11.64 30.03
N LEU A 549 -13.41 -11.48 28.92
CA LEU A 549 -13.91 -11.83 27.59
C LEU A 549 -14.28 -13.31 27.48
N VAL A 550 -13.42 -14.23 27.94
CA VAL A 550 -13.68 -15.67 27.88
C VAL A 550 -14.94 -16.05 28.67
N GLU A 551 -15.12 -15.48 29.87
CA GLU A 551 -16.35 -15.64 30.66
C GLU A 551 -17.58 -15.13 29.89
N GLY A 552 -17.47 -13.96 29.23
CA GLY A 552 -18.54 -13.39 28.40
C GLY A 552 -18.91 -14.26 27.20
N LEU A 553 -17.91 -14.88 26.53
CA LEU A 553 -18.12 -15.80 25.41
C LEU A 553 -18.84 -17.08 25.87
N ILE A 554 -18.45 -17.66 27.00
CA ILE A 554 -19.06 -18.88 27.56
C ILE A 554 -20.52 -18.60 27.99
N ARG A 555 -20.76 -17.47 28.67
CA ARG A 555 -22.12 -17.06 29.04
C ARG A 555 -23.00 -16.84 27.80
N LEU A 556 -22.49 -16.15 26.79
CA LEU A 556 -23.22 -15.93 25.54
C LEU A 556 -23.54 -17.24 24.82
N MET A 557 -22.60 -18.19 24.77
CA MET A 557 -22.84 -19.54 24.22
C MET A 557 -23.98 -20.26 24.94
N ASN A 558 -24.03 -20.18 26.27
CA ASN A 558 -24.99 -20.95 27.06
C ASN A 558 -26.37 -20.30 27.21
N GLN A 559 -26.50 -18.99 26.93
CA GLN A 559 -27.80 -18.30 26.88
C GLN A 559 -28.62 -18.65 25.61
N ASN A 560 -29.91 -18.31 25.61
CA ASN A 560 -30.84 -18.52 24.47
C ASN A 560 -31.12 -17.24 23.65
N PHE A 561 -30.42 -16.14 23.94
CA PHE A 561 -30.59 -14.88 23.22
C PHE A 561 -30.05 -14.95 21.78
N ILE A 562 -30.86 -14.52 20.80
CA ILE A 562 -30.47 -14.41 19.39
C ILE A 562 -30.29 -12.93 19.03
N GLY A 563 -29.04 -12.51 18.91
CA GLY A 563 -28.67 -11.15 18.52
C GLY A 563 -27.17 -10.90 18.73
N PRO A 564 -26.63 -9.79 18.20
CA PRO A 564 -25.27 -9.36 18.54
C PRO A 564 -25.23 -8.84 19.99
N VAL A 565 -24.14 -9.16 20.68
CA VAL A 565 -23.82 -8.65 22.02
C VAL A 565 -22.38 -8.12 22.02
N ASN A 566 -22.18 -6.89 22.49
CA ASN A 566 -20.88 -6.30 22.72
C ASN A 566 -20.21 -6.94 23.93
N LEU A 567 -18.97 -7.42 23.75
CA LEU A 567 -18.11 -7.86 24.84
C LEU A 567 -16.87 -6.97 24.87
N GLY A 568 -16.71 -6.25 25.98
CA GLY A 568 -15.66 -5.25 26.15
C GLY A 568 -15.74 -4.57 27.52
N ASN A 569 -14.90 -3.56 27.73
CA ASN A 569 -14.93 -2.73 28.92
C ASN A 569 -15.53 -1.36 28.59
N PRO A 570 -16.55 -0.84 29.31
CA PRO A 570 -17.04 0.53 29.09
C PRO A 570 -16.08 1.61 29.61
N ASP A 571 -15.14 1.27 30.49
CA ASP A 571 -14.14 2.20 31.00
C ASP A 571 -13.22 2.65 29.86
N GLU A 572 -12.91 3.94 29.82
CA GLU A 572 -12.01 4.56 28.85
C GLU A 572 -10.76 5.11 29.53
N TYR A 573 -9.62 4.95 28.87
CA TYR A 573 -8.33 5.50 29.28
C TYR A 573 -7.70 6.22 28.09
N THR A 574 -7.04 7.35 28.33
CA THR A 574 -6.22 8.00 27.30
C THR A 574 -5.00 7.15 26.96
N ILE A 575 -4.47 7.29 25.73
CA ILE A 575 -3.24 6.60 25.34
C ILE A 575 -2.05 7.07 26.19
N LEU A 576 -2.05 8.34 26.64
CA LEU A 576 -1.03 8.86 27.54
C LEU A 576 -1.09 8.21 28.93
N GLU A 577 -2.27 8.08 29.55
CA GLU A 577 -2.43 7.39 30.84
C GLU A 577 -2.00 5.92 30.75
N LEU A 578 -2.30 5.24 29.64
CA LEU A 578 -1.83 3.87 29.41
C LEU A 578 -0.29 3.81 29.31
N ALA A 579 0.32 4.71 28.53
CA ALA A 579 1.77 4.78 28.38
C ALA A 579 2.47 5.01 29.72
N GLN A 580 2.02 6.02 30.48
CA GLN A 580 2.54 6.34 31.81
C GLN A 580 2.33 5.20 32.82
N THR A 581 1.19 4.51 32.75
CA THR A 581 0.92 3.34 33.60
C THR A 581 1.94 2.22 33.31
N ILE A 582 2.18 1.91 32.04
CA ILE A 582 3.13 0.85 31.64
C ILE A 582 4.58 1.27 31.94
N GLN A 583 4.97 2.52 31.68
CA GLN A 583 6.26 3.10 32.07
C GLN A 583 6.53 2.85 33.56
N ASN A 584 5.62 3.30 34.44
CA ASN A 584 5.76 3.16 35.89
C ASN A 584 5.81 1.69 36.37
N MET A 585 5.21 0.76 35.63
CA MET A 585 5.16 -0.67 35.98
C MET A 585 6.34 -1.49 35.42
N VAL A 586 7.09 -0.96 34.46
CA VAL A 586 8.13 -1.70 33.74
C VAL A 586 9.50 -1.04 33.85
N ASN A 587 9.60 0.25 33.50
CA ASN A 587 10.84 1.01 33.50
C ASN A 587 10.51 2.51 33.55
N PRO A 588 10.58 3.18 34.72
CA PRO A 588 10.28 4.60 34.85
C PRO A 588 11.15 5.51 33.99
N ASP A 589 12.40 5.11 33.70
CA ASP A 589 13.39 5.91 32.98
C ASP A 589 13.19 5.90 31.45
N VAL A 590 12.24 5.12 30.93
CA VAL A 590 11.98 5.05 29.48
C VAL A 590 11.24 6.31 29.00
N GLU A 591 11.75 6.94 27.94
CA GLU A 591 11.15 8.15 27.38
C GLU A 591 9.77 7.87 26.75
N VAL A 592 8.84 8.83 26.85
CA VAL A 592 7.59 8.83 26.06
C VAL A 592 7.82 9.74 24.84
N ALA A 593 7.96 9.13 23.66
CA ALA A 593 8.19 9.84 22.41
C ALA A 593 6.85 10.11 21.68
N PHE A 594 6.64 11.36 21.27
CA PHE A 594 5.41 11.78 20.60
C PHE A 594 5.60 11.83 19.08
N GLU A 595 4.78 11.06 18.36
CA GLU A 595 4.75 11.01 16.89
C GLU A 595 3.44 11.60 16.34
N PRO A 596 3.37 12.07 15.08
CA PRO A 596 2.12 12.59 14.49
C PRO A 596 0.99 11.56 14.52
N LEU A 597 -0.24 11.99 14.88
CA LEU A 597 -1.41 11.09 14.94
C LEU A 597 -1.75 10.50 13.55
N PRO A 598 -1.72 9.16 13.35
CA PRO A 598 -2.11 8.52 12.10
C PRO A 598 -3.53 8.90 11.69
N GLN A 599 -3.74 9.11 10.38
CA GLN A 599 -4.99 9.70 9.90
C GLN A 599 -6.21 8.77 10.04
N ASP A 600 -5.96 7.45 10.14
CA ASP A 600 -6.97 6.38 10.20
C ASP A 600 -7.14 5.77 11.60
N ASP A 601 -6.56 6.35 12.67
CA ASP A 601 -6.77 5.85 14.04
C ASP A 601 -8.09 6.41 14.64
N PRO A 602 -9.14 5.58 14.84
CA PRO A 602 -10.47 6.05 15.22
C PRO A 602 -10.44 6.72 16.59
N ARG A 603 -10.84 7.99 16.68
CA ARG A 603 -10.54 8.84 17.86
C ARG A 603 -11.06 8.31 19.20
N GLN A 604 -12.19 7.61 19.19
CA GLN A 604 -12.82 7.02 20.37
C GLN A 604 -13.46 5.68 19.98
N ARG A 605 -13.31 4.64 20.80
CA ARG A 605 -13.99 3.33 20.62
C ARG A 605 -14.35 2.77 21.99
N GLN A 606 -15.65 2.83 22.32
CA GLN A 606 -16.21 2.50 23.63
C GLN A 606 -17.47 1.65 23.45
N PRO A 607 -17.55 0.44 24.02
CA PRO A 607 -18.73 -0.41 23.93
C PRO A 607 -19.84 0.07 24.87
N ASP A 608 -21.08 0.12 24.37
CA ASP A 608 -22.23 -0.03 25.26
C ASP A 608 -22.38 -1.53 25.57
N ILE A 609 -22.35 -1.90 26.85
CA ILE A 609 -22.46 -3.29 27.32
C ILE A 609 -23.82 -3.60 27.98
N THR A 610 -24.83 -2.76 27.77
CA THR A 610 -26.17 -2.92 28.36
C THR A 610 -26.75 -4.31 28.07
N ARG A 611 -26.65 -4.81 26.83
CA ARG A 611 -27.12 -6.16 26.50
C ARG A 611 -26.36 -7.27 27.23
N ALA A 612 -25.06 -7.12 27.41
CA ALA A 612 -24.26 -8.13 28.13
C ALA A 612 -24.68 -8.19 29.61
N LYS A 613 -24.95 -7.04 30.23
CA LYS A 613 -25.52 -6.98 31.58
C LYS A 613 -26.92 -7.62 31.64
N THR A 614 -27.83 -7.23 30.74
CA THR A 614 -29.23 -7.68 30.77
C THR A 614 -29.42 -9.16 30.42
N TYR A 615 -28.71 -9.69 29.42
CA TYR A 615 -28.94 -11.04 28.91
C TYR A 615 -27.93 -12.08 29.40
N LEU A 616 -26.73 -11.67 29.80
CA LEU A 616 -25.66 -12.59 30.24
C LEU A 616 -25.32 -12.46 31.73
N ASP A 617 -25.91 -11.48 32.43
CA ASP A 617 -25.49 -11.07 33.79
C ASP A 617 -23.97 -10.78 33.86
N TRP A 618 -23.42 -10.20 32.77
CA TRP A 618 -21.98 -10.05 32.57
C TRP A 618 -21.55 -8.59 32.52
N GLN A 619 -20.42 -8.31 33.17
CA GLN A 619 -19.62 -7.09 33.03
C GLN A 619 -18.16 -7.44 33.32
N PRO A 620 -17.17 -6.69 32.82
CA PRO A 620 -15.77 -6.93 33.16
C PRO A 620 -15.52 -6.74 34.66
N THR A 621 -14.54 -7.47 35.19
CA THR A 621 -14.22 -7.50 36.62
C THR A 621 -12.75 -7.25 36.91
N VAL A 622 -11.85 -7.38 35.93
CA VAL A 622 -10.40 -7.21 36.10
C VAL A 622 -9.99 -5.76 35.80
N PRO A 623 -9.50 -4.99 36.79
CA PRO A 623 -9.03 -3.63 36.56
C PRO A 623 -7.80 -3.61 35.63
N LEU A 624 -7.66 -2.55 34.83
CA LEU A 624 -6.57 -2.40 33.85
C LEU A 624 -5.19 -2.75 34.43
N LYS A 625 -4.85 -2.20 35.60
CA LYS A 625 -3.56 -2.43 36.26
C LYS A 625 -3.31 -3.92 36.56
N VAL A 626 -4.30 -4.65 37.08
CA VAL A 626 -4.18 -6.08 37.43
C VAL A 626 -4.00 -6.95 36.18
N GLY A 627 -4.68 -6.59 35.09
CA GLY A 627 -4.46 -7.27 33.81
C GLY A 627 -3.10 -6.94 33.20
N LEU A 628 -2.62 -5.69 33.34
CA LEU A 628 -1.28 -5.28 32.89
C LEU A 628 -0.18 -6.02 33.65
N GLU A 629 -0.27 -6.19 34.97
CA GLU A 629 0.70 -6.96 35.77
C GLU A 629 0.94 -8.37 35.20
N LYS A 630 -0.14 -9.09 34.91
CA LYS A 630 -0.11 -10.43 34.31
C LYS A 630 0.43 -10.44 32.87
N THR A 631 0.09 -9.40 32.10
CA THR A 631 0.52 -9.26 30.70
C THR A 631 2.00 -8.88 30.59
N ILE A 632 2.50 -8.04 31.51
CA ILE A 632 3.91 -7.67 31.62
C ILE A 632 4.76 -8.87 32.03
N ALA A 633 4.31 -9.66 33.02
CA ALA A 633 4.99 -10.90 33.41
C ALA A 633 5.15 -11.84 32.20
N TYR A 634 4.05 -12.10 31.49
CA TYR A 634 4.07 -12.93 30.27
C TYR A 634 5.06 -12.43 29.21
N PHE A 635 5.07 -11.12 28.90
CA PHE A 635 6.00 -10.58 27.91
C PHE A 635 7.45 -10.55 28.41
N ARG A 636 7.70 -10.42 29.71
CA ARG A 636 9.05 -10.50 30.29
C ARG A 636 9.63 -11.89 30.11
N ASP A 637 8.88 -12.92 30.45
CA ASP A 637 9.32 -14.32 30.31
C ASP A 637 9.54 -14.65 28.82
N ARG A 638 8.58 -14.29 27.96
CA ARG A 638 8.64 -14.53 26.50
C ARG A 638 9.71 -13.74 25.74
N LEU A 639 10.28 -12.69 26.32
CA LEU A 639 11.41 -11.95 25.75
C LEU A 639 12.77 -12.42 26.31
N ALA A 640 12.77 -13.32 27.30
CA ALA A 640 13.96 -13.99 27.80
C ALA A 640 14.21 -15.37 27.12
N GLU A 641 13.19 -15.92 26.44
CA GLU A 641 13.28 -17.05 25.49
C GLU A 641 13.79 -16.63 24.09
#